data_AF-A0A8H5Y0Z0-F1
#
_entry.id   AF-A0A8H5Y0Z0-F1
#
_cell.length_a   1.000
_cell.length_b   1.000
_cell.length_c   1.000
_cell.angle_alpha   90.00
_cell.angle_beta   90.00
_cell.angle_gamma   90.00
#
_symmetry.space_group_name_H-M   'P 1'
#
loop_
_entity.id
_entity.type
_entity.pdbx_description
1 polymer ?
#
loop_
_entity_poly.entity_id
_entity_poly.type
_entity_poly.pdbx_seq_one_letter_code
_entity_poly.pdbx_strand_id
1 'polypeptide(L)'
;MSVQEGSADLQISQSIVTGTPGIPSPNNVSISPGESNDTRQSTTPPQSPQALSHISHPSIRSCSGLSSKWLSAFAPEPIIMRLLGDWFDVIHPLAPILLRRRFLQRLQQGVADVDAEFCGLVISVCAATKATLPRGDYGPVTVDYCVGFLDAHGLLKSQFTRDSFSIDRCIALYNVGTAMSATTKSGLSSMRAYHALSEAAAGARYLAYYRIHEHDEAEQQLLRRLIWLLFASAWTNSLSDLFLIWQEVQQVPEGAEPQITITRYLAKIQQVLDNLPPELRWRGGLSRPANVTEGHDVQIANLFVTSLNIRSNILQKFGPTANSAQDHQKIVDDLLEILYHLPRAVFDANGSSLVPKIRDIGAAYLEQLGSGVGEVEIGDARIKLERLLRKLDDLDCWQGIVNATPTSEGVAPHATQESRNYWSRLGPISPGLMRIREILKIPSTPAQHAYPHLRRSDKGSVQLMVKSKPFLMLPGELHNSSLSSAKFMSEVWPRMKFDHVNTLLGSVTWEMIEPKEGHFEFRELDLVLKGAREHDMHLVLLWFGTYKNGLSTYAPGWVKRDPKRFPRVQVLEAGGVKRTLEMITPLCNAACEADSRAFAALLRHLAEVDSQHQTVLMVQVQNETGVLGDSRDRSHRANKAFAEPIPSDLLQYLSRVDTHSRFKKRISSVPSSGSHSWESLFGRGTAADEAFMAHLISSYVGRVAAAGKAEYPIPLYTNTWLNVEGPSELDFGGGAPVVVGGGDKPGIYPSGGPCPHVLDIWRFNTPSLDLLAPDLYFHDYETVCRNYTEQGNTLFIPEQRRDEYGARRVWLSYATYGALGASPFGIDTGSDIIGREFKLLNQTKQYLLDAAPEDRFGFFFDEEPSDKKPEQWTRTFGDIKVIVERCFVFGKPGPGAGMIIHLGNSKFLLVGRGFHARFKAAREDATFGGILCGEEKEVDENGNLQTLRILNGDETRHGEFMMMPNDDPDYGGFPIAVTPGARTCIAEVEAYWIAEDEDDR
;
A
#
# COMPACT_ATOMS: atom_id res chain seq x y z
N MET A 1 -67.59 -23.51 9.20
CA MET A 1 -67.71 -24.44 10.34
C MET A 1 -66.34 -24.52 10.99
N SER A 2 -66.29 -24.12 12.25
CA SER A 2 -65.15 -24.03 13.17
C SER A 2 -64.67 -25.39 13.66
N VAL A 3 -63.37 -25.57 13.87
CA VAL A 3 -62.83 -26.40 14.97
C VAL A 3 -61.54 -25.74 15.51
N GLN A 4 -61.54 -25.54 16.82
CA GLN A 4 -60.45 -25.06 17.69
C GLN A 4 -59.46 -26.18 18.02
N GLU A 5 -58.26 -25.84 18.45
CA GLU A 5 -57.49 -26.44 19.57
C GLU A 5 -56.18 -25.62 19.68
N GLY A 6 -55.60 -25.28 20.83
CA GLY A 6 -55.63 -25.91 22.15
C GLY A 6 -54.17 -26.14 22.59
N SER A 7 -53.70 -25.38 23.57
CA SER A 7 -52.36 -25.39 24.16
C SER A 7 -51.99 -26.67 24.93
N ALA A 8 -50.70 -27.06 24.95
CA ALA A 8 -50.02 -27.62 26.14
C ALA A 8 -48.49 -27.74 25.94
N ASP A 9 -47.76 -27.37 27.00
CA ASP A 9 -46.30 -27.48 27.23
C ASP A 9 -45.77 -28.93 27.19
N LEU A 10 -44.48 -29.11 26.84
CA LEU A 10 -43.46 -29.73 27.72
C LEU A 10 -42.08 -29.89 27.05
N GLN A 11 -41.07 -29.71 27.91
CA GLN A 11 -39.61 -29.81 27.70
C GLN A 11 -39.16 -31.05 26.92
N ILE A 12 -38.16 -30.89 26.03
CA ILE A 12 -37.32 -32.00 25.59
C ILE A 12 -35.84 -31.60 25.64
N SER A 13 -35.12 -32.47 26.35
CA SER A 13 -33.70 -32.59 26.59
C SER A 13 -32.86 -32.91 25.36
N GLN A 14 -31.59 -32.51 25.45
CA GLN A 14 -30.45 -32.86 24.59
C GLN A 14 -30.44 -34.31 24.09
N SER A 15 -30.18 -34.51 22.80
CA SER A 15 -29.30 -35.60 22.32
C SER A 15 -28.84 -35.36 20.89
N ILE A 16 -27.51 -35.42 20.72
CA ILE A 16 -26.76 -35.48 19.48
C ILE A 16 -26.64 -36.96 19.10
N VAL A 17 -26.83 -37.30 17.82
CA VAL A 17 -26.45 -38.61 17.27
C VAL A 17 -25.61 -38.41 16.02
N THR A 18 -24.31 -38.70 16.17
CA THR A 18 -23.39 -39.13 15.12
C THR A 18 -23.39 -40.66 15.08
N GLY A 19 -23.61 -41.29 13.93
CA GLY A 19 -23.38 -42.74 13.72
C GLY A 19 -21.98 -42.98 13.15
N THR A 20 -21.08 -43.69 13.83
CA THR A 20 -20.84 -45.17 13.93
C THR A 20 -20.12 -45.79 12.72
N PRO A 21 -19.43 -46.96 12.85
CA PRO A 21 -19.02 -47.72 14.04
C PRO A 21 -17.57 -48.29 13.98
N GLY A 22 -17.11 -48.89 15.09
CA GLY A 22 -15.98 -49.83 15.09
C GLY A 22 -16.28 -51.14 15.84
N ILE A 23 -15.31 -52.08 15.73
CA ILE A 23 -14.93 -53.15 16.70
C ILE A 23 -15.82 -54.44 16.57
N PRO A 24 -15.33 -55.72 16.71
CA PRO A 24 -14.37 -56.21 17.71
C PRO A 24 -13.34 -57.32 17.36
N SER A 25 -12.32 -57.45 18.23
CA SER A 25 -11.45 -58.63 18.41
C SER A 25 -12.14 -59.76 19.20
N PRO A 26 -11.58 -60.99 19.17
CA PRO A 26 -11.22 -61.66 20.43
C PRO A 26 -9.90 -62.48 20.41
N ASN A 27 -9.51 -62.87 21.62
CA ASN A 27 -8.22 -63.36 22.13
C ASN A 27 -7.84 -64.85 21.90
N ASN A 28 -6.57 -65.13 22.25
CA ASN A 28 -5.96 -66.33 22.86
C ASN A 28 -5.51 -67.51 21.97
N VAL A 29 -4.19 -67.80 21.96
CA VAL A 29 -3.56 -69.05 22.46
C VAL A 29 -2.12 -68.76 22.95
N SER A 30 -1.72 -69.53 23.96
CA SER A 30 -0.65 -69.42 24.96
C SER A 30 0.61 -70.29 24.73
N ILE A 31 1.78 -69.77 25.17
CA ILE A 31 2.85 -70.36 26.04
C ILE A 31 3.69 -71.60 25.59
N SER A 32 4.99 -71.35 25.31
CA SER A 32 6.32 -71.95 25.75
C SER A 32 6.59 -73.48 25.70
N PRO A 33 7.83 -74.05 25.96
CA PRO A 33 9.21 -73.51 26.21
C PRO A 33 10.39 -74.30 25.52
N GLY A 34 11.67 -73.91 25.79
CA GLY A 34 12.89 -74.78 25.76
C GLY A 34 13.95 -74.42 24.69
N GLU A 35 15.10 -73.79 25.04
CA GLU A 35 16.41 -74.37 25.46
C GLU A 35 17.00 -75.38 24.44
N SER A 36 18.24 -75.27 23.95
CA SER A 36 19.50 -75.23 24.73
C SER A 36 20.75 -74.78 23.93
N ASN A 37 21.70 -74.15 24.64
CA ASN A 37 23.18 -74.25 24.57
C ASN A 37 23.94 -74.07 23.23
N ASP A 38 24.83 -73.08 23.16
CA ASP A 38 26.21 -73.29 23.64
C ASP A 38 27.01 -71.98 23.89
N THR A 39 27.53 -71.89 25.13
CA THR A 39 28.84 -71.41 25.64
C THR A 39 29.73 -70.44 24.81
N ARG A 40 30.52 -69.48 25.37
CA ARG A 40 30.89 -69.09 26.74
C ARG A 40 31.62 -67.73 26.77
N GLN A 41 31.64 -67.14 27.97
CA GLN A 41 32.12 -65.84 28.42
C GLN A 41 33.64 -65.71 28.69
N SER A 42 34.11 -64.45 28.70
CA SER A 42 35.09 -63.78 29.64
C SER A 42 36.54 -64.34 29.73
N THR A 43 37.62 -63.56 29.86
CA THR A 43 37.95 -62.55 30.90
C THR A 43 39.19 -61.69 30.53
N THR A 44 39.28 -60.53 31.20
CA THR A 44 40.35 -59.55 31.55
C THR A 44 41.89 -59.83 31.40
N PRO A 45 42.74 -58.76 31.45
CA PRO A 45 44.11 -58.64 30.86
C PRO A 45 45.23 -59.02 31.86
N PRO A 46 46.56 -59.01 31.54
CA PRO A 46 47.39 -57.77 31.53
C PRO A 46 48.70 -57.80 30.67
N GLN A 47 49.47 -56.71 30.79
CA GLN A 47 50.94 -56.55 30.58
C GLN A 47 51.45 -55.92 29.27
N SER A 48 51.83 -54.64 29.39
CA SER A 48 52.94 -53.99 28.70
C SER A 48 54.28 -54.71 28.97
N PRO A 49 55.30 -54.60 28.09
CA PRO A 49 56.23 -53.50 28.27
C PRO A 49 56.93 -52.95 27.00
N GLN A 50 57.47 -51.74 27.21
CA GLN A 50 58.70 -51.15 26.67
C GLN A 50 58.66 -50.22 25.45
N ALA A 51 59.19 -49.03 25.75
CA ALA A 51 59.32 -47.82 24.98
C ALA A 51 60.61 -47.78 24.15
N LEU A 52 60.64 -46.90 23.13
CA LEU A 52 61.85 -46.17 22.72
C LEU A 52 61.47 -44.78 22.17
N SER A 53 61.64 -43.80 23.07
CA SER A 53 62.20 -42.44 22.90
C SER A 53 61.78 -41.50 21.75
N HIS A 54 61.15 -40.39 22.19
CA HIS A 54 61.48 -38.98 21.94
C HIS A 54 61.69 -38.45 20.52
N ILE A 55 60.80 -37.52 20.10
CA ILE A 55 61.11 -36.09 19.88
C ILE A 55 59.83 -35.29 20.22
N SER A 56 60.02 -34.18 20.92
CA SER A 56 59.06 -33.40 21.72
C SER A 56 58.13 -32.48 20.93
N HIS A 57 56.82 -32.57 21.22
CA HIS A 57 55.85 -31.48 21.10
C HIS A 57 56.00 -30.50 22.28
N PRO A 58 55.78 -29.18 22.09
CA PRO A 58 55.40 -28.31 23.19
C PRO A 58 53.97 -28.66 23.62
N SER A 59 53.81 -28.78 24.93
CA SER A 59 52.61 -29.25 25.64
C SER A 59 51.38 -28.36 25.43
N ILE A 60 50.26 -29.05 25.19
CA ILE A 60 48.89 -28.54 25.29
C ILE A 60 48.67 -28.08 26.74
N ARG A 61 48.47 -26.77 26.94
CA ARG A 61 47.83 -26.26 28.16
C ARG A 61 46.33 -26.48 28.04
N SER A 62 45.78 -27.21 28.99
CA SER A 62 44.36 -27.15 29.29
C SER A 62 44.01 -25.73 29.75
N CYS A 63 43.13 -25.07 29.01
CA CYS A 63 42.47 -23.85 29.44
C CYS A 63 40.97 -24.04 29.22
N SER A 64 40.31 -24.47 30.28
CA SER A 64 38.88 -24.21 30.50
C SER A 64 38.69 -22.70 30.68
N GLY A 65 37.96 -22.07 29.75
CA GLY A 65 37.48 -20.69 29.86
C GLY A 65 38.37 -19.64 29.20
N LEU A 66 38.17 -19.39 27.90
CA LEU A 66 38.41 -18.12 27.17
C LEU A 66 37.87 -18.29 25.73
N SER A 67 36.99 -17.37 25.31
CA SER A 67 36.33 -17.25 23.99
C SER A 67 37.22 -17.63 22.79
N SER A 68 36.81 -18.62 21.97
CA SER A 68 37.52 -18.99 20.75
C SER A 68 37.28 -17.97 19.64
N LYS A 69 38.23 -17.05 19.41
CA LYS A 69 38.18 -16.14 18.26
C LYS A 69 38.67 -16.81 16.98
N TRP A 70 37.89 -17.75 16.43
CA TRP A 70 38.29 -18.57 15.27
C TRP A 70 38.73 -17.74 14.07
N LEU A 71 38.01 -16.66 13.73
CA LEU A 71 38.37 -15.81 12.59
C LEU A 71 39.72 -15.10 12.79
N SER A 72 40.01 -14.63 14.00
CA SER A 72 41.30 -13.99 14.30
C SER A 72 42.48 -14.97 14.21
N ALA A 73 42.23 -16.26 14.44
CA ALA A 73 43.22 -17.32 14.26
C ALA A 73 43.36 -17.78 12.78
N PHE A 74 42.34 -17.52 11.95
CA PHE A 74 42.32 -17.86 10.53
C PHE A 74 43.10 -16.87 9.68
N ALA A 75 42.80 -15.56 9.78
CA ALA A 75 43.52 -14.53 9.05
C ALA A 75 43.32 -13.14 9.68
N PRO A 76 44.23 -12.17 9.44
CA PRO A 76 44.00 -10.79 9.81
C PRO A 76 42.71 -10.24 9.20
N GLU A 77 41.95 -9.49 9.98
CA GLU A 77 40.66 -8.89 9.57
C GLU A 77 40.71 -8.15 8.23
N PRO A 78 41.75 -7.35 7.90
CA PRO A 78 41.81 -6.68 6.60
C PRO A 78 41.85 -7.64 5.40
N ILE A 79 42.46 -8.82 5.56
CA ILE A 79 42.52 -9.85 4.51
C ILE A 79 41.14 -10.51 4.35
N ILE A 80 40.48 -10.83 5.46
CA ILE A 80 39.12 -11.39 5.46
C ILE A 80 38.14 -10.41 4.80
N MET A 81 38.16 -9.14 5.20
CA MET A 81 37.27 -8.12 4.64
C MET A 81 37.53 -7.86 3.15
N ARG A 82 38.77 -7.97 2.68
CA ARG A 82 39.10 -7.89 1.26
C ARG A 82 38.50 -9.08 0.47
N LEU A 83 38.72 -10.31 0.94
CA LEU A 83 38.16 -11.52 0.33
C LEU A 83 36.62 -11.51 0.27
N LEU A 84 35.98 -11.00 1.32
CA LEU A 84 34.53 -10.83 1.38
C LEU A 84 34.04 -9.70 0.47
N GLY A 85 34.78 -8.60 0.39
CA GLY A 85 34.50 -7.49 -0.55
C GLY A 85 34.53 -8.00 -1.98
N ASP A 86 35.62 -8.65 -2.39
CA ASP A 86 35.79 -9.20 -3.73
C ASP A 86 34.74 -10.29 -4.04
N TRP A 87 34.34 -11.09 -3.04
CA TRP A 87 33.20 -11.99 -3.20
C TRP A 87 31.92 -11.21 -3.53
N PHE A 88 31.54 -10.25 -2.69
CA PHE A 88 30.28 -9.54 -2.86
C PHE A 88 30.23 -8.63 -4.09
N ASP A 89 31.38 -8.18 -4.56
CA ASP A 89 31.46 -7.25 -5.69
C ASP A 89 31.65 -7.98 -7.03
N VAL A 90 32.33 -9.15 -7.05
CA VAL A 90 32.68 -9.85 -8.29
C VAL A 90 31.93 -11.17 -8.47
N ILE A 91 31.77 -11.95 -7.40
CA ILE A 91 31.33 -13.35 -7.51
C ILE A 91 29.86 -13.54 -7.11
N HIS A 92 29.41 -12.83 -6.08
CA HIS A 92 28.03 -12.82 -5.60
C HIS A 92 27.00 -12.47 -6.68
N PRO A 93 27.26 -11.55 -7.64
CA PRO A 93 26.34 -11.34 -8.78
C PRO A 93 26.14 -12.57 -9.66
N LEU A 94 27.11 -13.50 -9.70
CA LEU A 94 27.05 -14.76 -10.44
C LEU A 94 26.46 -15.89 -9.59
N ALA A 95 26.67 -15.85 -8.28
CA ALA A 95 26.18 -16.83 -7.31
C ALA A 95 25.55 -16.11 -6.09
N PRO A 96 24.31 -15.59 -6.20
CA PRO A 96 23.68 -14.77 -5.17
C PRO A 96 23.08 -15.62 -4.03
N ILE A 97 23.92 -16.43 -3.41
CA ILE A 97 23.59 -17.38 -2.34
C ILE A 97 23.83 -16.82 -0.93
N LEU A 98 24.10 -15.52 -0.79
CA LEU A 98 24.21 -14.85 0.51
C LEU A 98 23.37 -13.57 0.54
N LEU A 99 22.77 -13.24 1.67
CA LEU A 99 22.15 -11.93 1.87
C LEU A 99 23.19 -10.96 2.41
N ARG A 100 23.81 -10.13 1.54
CA ARG A 100 24.95 -9.25 1.86
C ARG A 100 24.76 -8.49 3.19
N ARG A 101 23.61 -7.87 3.41
CA ARG A 101 23.30 -7.10 4.63
C ARG A 101 23.27 -7.98 5.89
N ARG A 102 22.53 -9.11 5.87
CA ARG A 102 22.43 -10.03 7.02
C ARG A 102 23.79 -10.68 7.32
N PHE A 103 24.52 -11.07 6.28
CA PHE A 103 25.85 -11.67 6.41
C PHE A 103 26.86 -10.71 7.06
N LEU A 104 26.97 -9.48 6.54
CA LEU A 104 27.89 -8.48 7.08
C LEU A 104 27.48 -8.01 8.48
N GLN A 105 26.18 -7.90 8.77
CA GLN A 105 25.69 -7.56 10.11
C GLN A 105 26.06 -8.64 11.13
N ARG A 106 25.86 -9.93 10.82
CA ARG A 106 26.26 -11.05 11.69
C ARG A 106 27.78 -11.08 11.90
N LEU A 107 28.57 -10.76 10.87
CA LEU A 107 30.02 -10.64 10.99
C LEU A 107 30.44 -9.50 11.92
N GLN A 108 29.84 -8.30 11.76
CA GLN A 108 30.10 -7.13 12.62
C GLN A 108 29.69 -7.36 14.08
N GLN A 109 28.64 -8.16 14.31
CA GLN A 109 28.16 -8.53 15.65
C GLN A 109 29.03 -9.59 16.33
N GLY A 110 30.09 -10.08 15.68
CA GLY A 110 30.98 -11.10 16.23
C GLY A 110 30.35 -12.49 16.29
N VAL A 111 29.28 -12.76 15.52
CA VAL A 111 28.60 -14.07 15.53
C VAL A 111 29.56 -15.20 15.16
N ALA A 112 30.55 -14.93 14.31
CA ALA A 112 31.55 -15.90 13.91
C ALA A 112 32.52 -16.33 15.03
N ASP A 113 32.53 -15.65 16.19
CA ASP A 113 33.32 -16.08 17.36
C ASP A 113 32.55 -17.07 18.26
N VAL A 114 31.24 -17.23 18.05
CA VAL A 114 30.35 -18.06 18.89
C VAL A 114 29.58 -19.12 18.11
N ASP A 115 29.41 -18.93 16.80
CA ASP A 115 28.71 -19.84 15.89
C ASP A 115 29.71 -20.47 14.91
N ALA A 116 29.97 -21.76 15.11
CA ALA A 116 30.91 -22.52 14.30
C ALA A 116 30.46 -22.66 12.83
N GLU A 117 29.15 -22.78 12.57
CA GLU A 117 28.63 -22.91 11.20
C GLU A 117 28.74 -21.58 10.46
N PHE A 118 28.44 -20.47 11.12
CA PHE A 118 28.62 -19.15 10.53
C PHE A 118 30.11 -18.82 10.31
N CYS A 119 30.99 -19.17 11.25
CA CYS A 119 32.43 -19.06 11.04
C CYS A 119 32.89 -19.92 9.85
N GLY A 120 32.35 -21.14 9.74
CA GLY A 120 32.58 -22.03 8.62
C GLY A 120 32.12 -21.44 7.29
N LEU A 121 30.96 -20.79 7.26
CA LEU A 121 30.44 -20.08 6.10
C LEU A 121 31.37 -18.93 5.69
N VAL A 122 31.84 -18.10 6.62
CA VAL A 122 32.77 -17.00 6.32
C VAL A 122 34.07 -17.53 5.68
N ILE A 123 34.66 -18.58 6.23
CA ILE A 123 35.88 -19.20 5.69
C ILE A 123 35.61 -19.87 4.33
N SER A 124 34.43 -20.45 4.12
CA SER A 124 34.05 -21.02 2.83
C SER A 124 33.98 -19.97 1.72
N VAL A 125 33.50 -18.75 2.05
CA VAL A 125 33.45 -17.63 1.10
C VAL A 125 34.87 -17.22 0.73
N CYS A 126 35.78 -17.12 1.70
CA CYS A 126 37.20 -16.87 1.43
C CYS A 126 37.82 -17.92 0.49
N ALA A 127 37.50 -19.20 0.68
CA ALA A 127 37.95 -20.27 -0.20
C ALA A 127 37.40 -20.12 -1.63
N ALA A 128 36.10 -19.84 -1.77
CA ALA A 128 35.45 -19.66 -3.06
C ALA A 128 35.96 -18.40 -3.79
N THR A 129 36.21 -17.30 -3.07
CA THR A 129 36.87 -16.10 -3.62
C THR A 129 38.26 -16.42 -4.14
N LYS A 130 39.08 -17.12 -3.35
CA LYS A 130 40.45 -17.44 -3.77
C LYS A 130 40.49 -18.38 -4.98
N ALA A 131 39.58 -19.35 -5.03
CA ALA A 131 39.45 -20.27 -6.16
C ALA A 131 39.06 -19.54 -7.45
N THR A 132 38.12 -18.59 -7.34
CA THR A 132 37.56 -17.86 -8.50
C THR A 132 38.48 -16.72 -8.97
N LEU A 133 39.19 -16.07 -8.04
CA LEU A 133 40.11 -14.96 -8.29
C LEU A 133 41.55 -15.35 -7.92
N PRO A 134 42.18 -16.29 -8.67
CA PRO A 134 43.47 -16.86 -8.29
C PRO A 134 44.60 -15.84 -8.25
N ARG A 135 44.51 -14.77 -9.07
CA ARG A 135 45.50 -13.69 -9.19
C ARG A 135 45.40 -12.62 -8.10
N GLY A 136 44.38 -12.66 -7.24
CA GLY A 136 44.26 -11.72 -6.12
C GLY A 136 45.31 -11.98 -5.03
N ASP A 137 45.90 -10.90 -4.50
CA ASP A 137 46.84 -10.94 -3.39
C ASP A 137 46.11 -10.93 -2.04
N TYR A 138 45.99 -12.13 -1.47
CA TYR A 138 45.31 -12.39 -0.19
C TYR A 138 46.27 -12.99 0.85
N GLY A 139 47.57 -12.76 0.68
CA GLY A 139 48.61 -13.30 1.56
C GLY A 139 48.58 -14.84 1.62
N PRO A 140 48.61 -15.47 2.82
CA PRO A 140 48.72 -16.92 2.96
C PRO A 140 47.42 -17.69 2.70
N VAL A 141 46.30 -17.01 2.43
CA VAL A 141 44.99 -17.65 2.29
C VAL A 141 44.91 -18.39 0.94
N THR A 142 44.97 -19.72 1.01
CA THR A 142 44.74 -20.64 -0.13
C THR A 142 43.49 -21.49 0.11
N VAL A 143 42.96 -22.13 -0.94
CA VAL A 143 41.83 -23.07 -0.81
C VAL A 143 42.18 -24.20 0.14
N ASP A 144 43.37 -24.80 0.01
CA ASP A 144 43.84 -25.87 0.89
C ASP A 144 44.01 -25.40 2.34
N TYR A 145 44.47 -24.17 2.55
CA TYR A 145 44.56 -23.58 3.88
C TYR A 145 43.17 -23.40 4.52
N CYS A 146 42.20 -22.88 3.76
CA CYS A 146 40.82 -22.72 4.24
C CYS A 146 40.20 -24.06 4.64
N VAL A 147 40.32 -25.08 3.77
CA VAL A 147 39.78 -26.42 4.03
C VAL A 147 40.49 -27.08 5.22
N GLY A 148 41.81 -26.98 5.30
CA GLY A 148 42.58 -27.50 6.43
C GLY A 148 42.21 -26.84 7.75
N PHE A 149 41.92 -25.54 7.76
CA PHE A 149 41.47 -24.82 8.94
C PHE A 149 40.06 -25.25 9.39
N LEU A 150 39.13 -25.41 8.44
CA LEU A 150 37.77 -25.91 8.69
C LEU A 150 37.79 -27.32 9.31
N ASP A 151 38.64 -28.22 8.78
CA ASP A 151 38.82 -29.58 9.28
C ASP A 151 39.42 -29.59 10.69
N ALA A 152 40.51 -28.83 10.92
CA ALA A 152 41.24 -28.81 12.19
C ALA A 152 40.39 -28.30 13.38
N HIS A 153 39.47 -27.37 13.11
CA HIS A 153 38.59 -26.78 14.13
C HIS A 153 37.18 -27.38 14.15
N GLY A 154 36.87 -28.32 13.24
CA GLY A 154 35.57 -28.98 13.17
C GLY A 154 34.40 -28.05 12.87
N LEU A 155 34.64 -26.91 12.18
CA LEU A 155 33.65 -25.85 11.99
C LEU A 155 32.44 -26.28 11.14
N LEU A 156 32.62 -27.28 10.29
CA LEU A 156 31.55 -27.89 9.49
C LEU A 156 31.36 -29.39 9.82
N LYS A 157 31.82 -29.87 10.99
CA LYS A 157 31.69 -31.29 11.35
C LYS A 157 30.23 -31.64 11.69
N SER A 158 29.71 -32.72 11.11
CA SER A 158 28.38 -33.23 11.45
C SER A 158 28.33 -33.64 12.93
N GLN A 159 27.43 -33.02 13.69
CA GLN A 159 27.09 -33.45 15.04
C GLN A 159 25.84 -34.33 14.93
N PHE A 160 26.03 -35.66 14.90
CA PHE A 160 24.94 -36.67 14.88
C PHE A 160 23.96 -36.58 16.07
N THR A 161 24.07 -35.56 16.91
CA THR A 161 23.22 -35.29 18.08
C THR A 161 22.13 -34.25 17.80
N ARG A 162 22.14 -33.56 16.65
CA ARG A 162 21.08 -32.64 16.22
C ARG A 162 20.66 -32.97 14.78
N ASP A 163 19.46 -33.51 14.62
CA ASP A 163 18.81 -33.72 13.32
C ASP A 163 18.42 -32.36 12.68
N SER A 164 19.38 -31.60 12.17
CA SER A 164 19.07 -30.36 11.43
C SER A 164 20.19 -29.94 10.47
N PHE A 165 19.90 -29.97 9.16
CA PHE A 165 20.66 -29.18 8.18
C PHE A 165 20.34 -27.69 8.37
N SER A 166 21.29 -26.80 8.06
CA SER A 166 21.08 -25.34 8.03
C SER A 166 21.42 -24.77 6.64
N ILE A 167 20.82 -23.63 6.28
CA ILE A 167 21.11 -22.95 5.00
C ILE A 167 22.58 -22.53 4.94
N ASP A 168 23.13 -22.00 6.05
CA ASP A 168 24.54 -21.61 6.18
C ASP A 168 25.47 -22.81 5.91
N ARG A 169 25.18 -23.98 6.50
CA ARG A 169 25.96 -25.20 6.25
C ARG A 169 25.90 -25.63 4.78
N CYS A 170 24.72 -25.61 4.16
CA CYS A 170 24.58 -26.02 2.77
C CYS A 170 25.35 -25.10 1.82
N ILE A 171 25.30 -23.78 2.04
CA ILE A 171 26.08 -22.80 1.27
C ILE A 171 27.59 -23.00 1.51
N ALA A 172 27.99 -23.21 2.76
CA ALA A 172 29.40 -23.41 3.09
C ALA A 172 30.00 -24.64 2.40
N LEU A 173 29.27 -25.75 2.41
CA LEU A 173 29.66 -26.99 1.74
C LEU A 173 29.67 -26.84 0.21
N TYR A 174 28.74 -26.08 -0.37
CA TYR A 174 28.76 -25.73 -1.80
C TYR A 174 30.01 -24.92 -2.16
N ASN A 175 30.32 -23.87 -1.42
CA ASN A 175 31.50 -23.02 -1.63
C ASN A 175 32.80 -23.82 -1.51
N VAL A 176 32.93 -24.67 -0.49
CA VAL A 176 34.10 -25.54 -0.32
C VAL A 176 34.21 -26.56 -1.46
N GLY A 177 33.12 -27.24 -1.81
CA GLY A 177 33.11 -28.24 -2.86
C GLY A 177 33.47 -27.68 -4.23
N THR A 178 32.91 -26.52 -4.58
CA THR A 178 33.23 -25.81 -5.84
C THR A 178 34.67 -25.29 -5.85
N ALA A 179 35.14 -24.68 -4.75
CA ALA A 179 36.51 -24.20 -4.62
C ALA A 179 37.54 -25.33 -4.79
N MET A 180 37.32 -26.47 -4.12
CA MET A 180 38.20 -27.64 -4.25
C MET A 180 38.16 -28.26 -5.64
N SER A 181 36.99 -28.29 -6.28
CA SER A 181 36.88 -28.76 -7.67
C SER A 181 37.63 -27.84 -8.64
N ALA A 182 37.71 -26.54 -8.37
CA ALA A 182 38.40 -25.58 -9.21
C ALA A 182 39.93 -25.63 -9.06
N THR A 183 40.46 -26.08 -7.92
CA THR A 183 41.91 -26.06 -7.63
C THR A 183 42.60 -27.43 -7.72
N THR A 184 41.86 -28.54 -7.69
CA THR A 184 42.46 -29.89 -7.79
C THR A 184 42.70 -30.30 -9.24
N LYS A 185 43.86 -30.94 -9.52
CA LYS A 185 44.20 -31.47 -10.86
C LYS A 185 43.18 -32.48 -11.40
N SER A 186 42.44 -33.13 -10.50
CA SER A 186 41.40 -34.12 -10.79
C SER A 186 40.01 -33.51 -11.01
N GLY A 187 39.83 -32.19 -10.79
CA GLY A 187 38.53 -31.51 -10.91
C GLY A 187 37.43 -32.17 -10.06
N LEU A 188 36.25 -32.36 -10.68
CA LEU A 188 35.07 -33.02 -10.08
C LEU A 188 35.32 -34.46 -9.58
N SER A 189 36.42 -35.11 -9.97
CA SER A 189 36.76 -36.47 -9.50
C SER A 189 37.45 -36.50 -8.12
N SER A 190 37.65 -35.34 -7.48
CA SER A 190 38.08 -35.26 -6.08
C SER A 190 36.99 -35.79 -5.15
N MET A 191 37.24 -36.91 -4.47
CA MET A 191 36.30 -37.54 -3.52
C MET A 191 35.81 -36.57 -2.44
N ARG A 192 36.68 -35.66 -1.98
CA ARG A 192 36.33 -34.63 -0.99
C ARG A 192 35.39 -33.56 -1.56
N ALA A 193 35.65 -33.09 -2.78
CA ALA A 193 34.77 -32.12 -3.44
C ALA A 193 33.39 -32.73 -3.73
N TYR A 194 33.37 -33.99 -4.20
CA TYR A 194 32.15 -34.75 -4.43
C TYR A 194 31.34 -34.94 -3.14
N HIS A 195 32.00 -35.28 -2.02
CA HIS A 195 31.33 -35.43 -0.73
C HIS A 195 30.69 -34.11 -0.26
N ALA A 196 31.43 -33.00 -0.31
CA ALA A 196 30.92 -31.69 0.10
C ALA A 196 29.71 -31.24 -0.75
N LEU A 197 29.78 -31.39 -2.08
CA LEU A 197 28.67 -31.06 -2.98
C LEU A 197 27.47 -31.99 -2.78
N SER A 198 27.71 -33.29 -2.55
CA SER A 198 26.63 -34.26 -2.29
C SER A 198 25.91 -33.97 -0.97
N GLU A 199 26.66 -33.57 0.06
CA GLU A 199 26.09 -33.20 1.36
C GLU A 199 25.33 -31.86 1.28
N ALA A 200 25.87 -30.87 0.56
CA ALA A 200 25.16 -29.61 0.27
C ALA A 200 23.84 -29.88 -0.47
N ALA A 201 23.84 -30.77 -1.46
CA ALA A 201 22.67 -31.16 -2.22
C ALA A 201 21.65 -31.98 -1.43
N ALA A 202 22.11 -32.85 -0.52
CA ALA A 202 21.23 -33.58 0.39
C ALA A 202 20.56 -32.62 1.38
N GLY A 203 21.33 -31.72 2.00
CA GLY A 203 20.82 -30.74 2.95
C GLY A 203 19.87 -29.72 2.32
N ALA A 204 20.22 -29.17 1.16
CA ALA A 204 19.36 -28.21 0.46
C ALA A 204 18.02 -28.84 0.05
N ARG A 205 18.02 -30.10 -0.41
CA ARG A 205 16.79 -30.83 -0.72
C ARG A 205 15.96 -31.14 0.53
N TYR A 206 16.61 -31.56 1.62
CA TYR A 206 15.91 -31.82 2.87
C TYR A 206 15.21 -30.56 3.39
N LEU A 207 15.93 -29.43 3.40
CA LEU A 207 15.38 -28.15 3.82
C LEU A 207 14.22 -27.71 2.90
N ALA A 208 14.39 -27.82 1.59
CA ALA A 208 13.38 -27.35 0.64
C ALA A 208 12.11 -28.21 0.64
N TYR A 209 12.23 -29.51 0.95
CA TYR A 209 11.11 -30.43 0.91
C TYR A 209 10.38 -30.53 2.25
N TYR A 210 11.11 -30.54 3.36
CA TYR A 210 10.54 -30.84 4.68
C TYR A 210 10.49 -29.62 5.61
N ARG A 211 11.30 -28.58 5.37
CA ARG A 211 11.48 -27.46 6.31
C ARG A 211 11.33 -26.07 5.68
N ILE A 212 10.86 -25.98 4.43
CA ILE A 212 10.79 -24.71 3.69
C ILE A 212 9.88 -23.67 4.36
N HIS A 213 8.86 -24.15 5.10
CA HIS A 213 7.91 -23.33 5.86
C HIS A 213 8.52 -22.76 7.16
N GLU A 214 9.66 -23.27 7.62
CA GLU A 214 10.38 -22.76 8.80
C GLU A 214 11.28 -21.57 8.48
N HIS A 215 11.40 -21.22 7.19
CA HIS A 215 12.25 -20.16 6.66
C HIS A 215 11.43 -18.97 6.17
N ASP A 216 11.96 -17.76 6.39
CA ASP A 216 11.36 -16.56 5.79
C ASP A 216 11.51 -16.54 4.26
N GLU A 217 10.75 -15.68 3.58
CA GLU A 217 10.74 -15.65 2.12
C GLU A 217 12.14 -15.43 1.51
N ALA A 218 13.00 -14.62 2.15
CA ALA A 218 14.35 -14.38 1.64
C ALA A 218 15.23 -15.63 1.75
N GLU A 219 15.11 -16.39 2.84
CA GLU A 219 15.78 -17.67 3.06
C GLU A 219 15.26 -18.77 2.12
N GLN A 220 13.95 -18.80 1.86
CA GLN A 220 13.37 -19.71 0.86
C GLN A 220 13.92 -19.44 -0.54
N GLN A 221 14.09 -18.17 -0.92
CA GLN A 221 14.68 -17.80 -2.21
C GLN A 221 16.19 -18.12 -2.28
N LEU A 222 16.94 -17.92 -1.19
CA LEU A 222 18.34 -18.37 -1.10
C LEU A 222 18.47 -19.88 -1.31
N LEU A 223 17.59 -20.65 -0.66
CA LEU A 223 17.59 -22.11 -0.75
C LEU A 223 17.27 -22.58 -2.18
N ARG A 224 16.30 -21.94 -2.86
CA ARG A 224 16.01 -22.19 -4.28
C ARG A 224 17.22 -21.88 -5.16
N ARG A 225 17.88 -20.73 -4.97
CA ARG A 225 19.11 -20.36 -5.73
C ARG A 225 20.23 -21.37 -5.53
N LEU A 226 20.44 -21.83 -4.29
CA LEU A 226 21.44 -22.85 -3.98
C LEU A 226 21.14 -24.17 -4.68
N ILE A 227 19.87 -24.62 -4.69
CA ILE A 227 19.43 -25.80 -5.44
C ILE A 227 19.72 -25.61 -6.93
N TRP A 228 19.39 -24.46 -7.52
CA TRP A 228 19.70 -24.19 -8.92
C TRP A 228 21.19 -24.25 -9.22
N LEU A 229 22.06 -23.70 -8.37
CA LEU A 229 23.51 -23.78 -8.55
C LEU A 229 24.07 -25.21 -8.38
N LEU A 230 23.43 -26.04 -7.57
CA LEU A 230 23.82 -27.45 -7.38
C LEU A 230 23.39 -28.36 -8.54
N PHE A 231 22.36 -27.96 -9.31
CA PHE A 231 21.71 -28.85 -10.30
C PHE A 231 21.65 -28.31 -11.74
N ALA A 232 21.99 -27.04 -12.02
CA ALA A 232 21.97 -26.45 -13.36
C ALA A 232 23.38 -26.07 -13.88
N SER A 233 24.04 -26.98 -14.59
CA SER A 233 25.39 -26.78 -15.14
C SER A 233 25.45 -26.07 -16.51
N ALA A 234 24.30 -25.67 -17.09
CA ALA A 234 24.23 -25.07 -18.44
C ALA A 234 24.20 -23.52 -18.45
N TRP A 235 23.92 -22.86 -17.32
CA TRP A 235 23.48 -21.46 -17.29
C TRP A 235 24.61 -20.43 -17.15
N THR A 236 25.75 -20.81 -16.56
CA THR A 236 26.93 -19.93 -16.38
C THR A 236 27.71 -19.67 -17.68
N ASN A 237 27.45 -20.42 -18.75
CA ASN A 237 28.20 -20.30 -20.00
C ASN A 237 27.79 -19.07 -20.84
N SER A 238 26.50 -18.76 -20.97
CA SER A 238 26.04 -17.69 -21.90
C SER A 238 26.38 -16.26 -21.46
N LEU A 239 26.35 -15.96 -20.15
CA LEU A 239 26.85 -14.67 -19.64
C LEU A 239 28.36 -14.55 -19.83
N SER A 240 29.09 -15.65 -19.60
CA SER A 240 30.54 -15.71 -19.81
C SER A 240 30.89 -15.47 -21.29
N ASP A 241 30.12 -16.03 -22.22
CA ASP A 241 30.29 -15.83 -23.66
C ASP A 241 30.10 -14.35 -24.07
N LEU A 242 29.11 -13.65 -23.51
CA LEU A 242 28.92 -12.21 -23.75
C LEU A 242 30.14 -11.39 -23.27
N PHE A 243 30.68 -11.71 -22.10
CA PHE A 243 31.88 -11.04 -21.58
C PHE A 243 33.14 -11.35 -22.39
N LEU A 244 33.30 -12.58 -22.87
CA LEU A 244 34.40 -12.96 -23.77
C LEU A 244 34.32 -12.20 -25.09
N ILE A 245 33.13 -12.04 -25.67
CA ILE A 245 32.93 -11.21 -26.86
C ILE A 245 33.37 -9.77 -26.60
N TRP A 246 32.99 -9.18 -25.46
CA TRP A 246 33.45 -7.84 -25.09
C TRP A 246 34.97 -7.75 -24.94
N GLN A 247 35.60 -8.76 -24.34
CA GLN A 247 37.05 -8.83 -24.20
C GLN A 247 37.77 -8.94 -25.56
N GLU A 248 37.22 -9.70 -26.52
CA GLU A 248 37.74 -9.74 -27.88
C GLU A 248 37.67 -8.36 -28.56
N VAL A 249 36.55 -7.64 -28.39
CA VAL A 249 36.38 -6.27 -28.92
C VAL A 249 37.45 -5.34 -28.35
N GLN A 250 37.84 -5.51 -27.09
CA GLN A 250 38.90 -4.70 -26.48
C GLN A 250 40.26 -4.86 -27.16
N GLN A 251 40.52 -6.00 -27.80
CA GLN A 251 41.79 -6.31 -28.47
C GLN A 251 41.83 -5.90 -29.95
N VAL A 252 40.74 -5.33 -30.49
CA VAL A 252 40.70 -4.87 -31.89
C VAL A 252 41.57 -3.62 -32.07
N PRO A 253 42.49 -3.59 -33.05
CA PRO A 253 43.37 -2.43 -33.32
C PRO A 253 42.61 -1.17 -33.75
N GLU A 254 43.15 0.01 -33.43
CA GLU A 254 42.58 1.35 -33.72
C GLU A 254 42.51 1.74 -35.22
N GLY A 255 42.64 0.78 -36.15
CA GLY A 255 42.53 0.99 -37.60
C GLY A 255 41.59 0.00 -38.31
N ALA A 256 40.84 -0.79 -37.56
CA ALA A 256 39.86 -1.71 -38.14
C ALA A 256 38.67 -0.94 -38.73
N GLU A 257 38.12 -1.41 -39.86
CA GLU A 257 36.94 -0.78 -40.46
C GLU A 257 35.73 -0.84 -39.50
N PRO A 258 35.20 0.32 -39.05
CA PRO A 258 34.14 0.39 -38.04
C PRO A 258 32.89 -0.42 -38.40
N GLN A 259 32.39 -0.26 -39.62
CA GLN A 259 31.13 -0.88 -40.05
C GLN A 259 31.20 -2.42 -40.06
N ILE A 260 32.29 -2.98 -40.61
CA ILE A 260 32.50 -4.43 -40.68
C ILE A 260 32.69 -5.01 -39.27
N THR A 261 33.41 -4.29 -38.41
CA THR A 261 33.71 -4.72 -37.05
C THR A 261 32.46 -4.71 -36.16
N ILE A 262 31.69 -3.62 -36.17
CA ILE A 262 30.40 -3.52 -35.46
C ILE A 262 29.47 -4.66 -35.92
N THR A 263 29.28 -4.83 -37.24
CA THR A 263 28.41 -5.86 -37.78
C THR A 263 28.81 -7.26 -37.31
N ARG A 264 30.10 -7.58 -37.33
CA ARG A 264 30.63 -8.87 -36.88
C ARG A 264 30.32 -9.15 -35.42
N TYR A 265 30.58 -8.20 -34.53
CA TYR A 265 30.43 -8.42 -33.08
C TYR A 265 28.97 -8.35 -32.63
N LEU A 266 28.13 -7.52 -33.26
CA LEU A 266 26.68 -7.56 -33.03
C LEU A 266 26.08 -8.91 -33.44
N ALA A 267 26.55 -9.51 -34.55
CA ALA A 267 26.14 -10.85 -34.96
C ALA A 267 26.57 -11.94 -33.97
N LYS A 268 27.79 -11.85 -33.39
CA LYS A 268 28.22 -12.77 -32.33
C LYS A 268 27.36 -12.68 -31.08
N ILE A 269 26.99 -11.46 -30.65
CA ILE A 269 26.08 -11.26 -29.50
C ILE A 269 24.71 -11.87 -29.80
N GLN A 270 24.18 -11.65 -30.99
CA GLN A 270 22.90 -12.23 -31.39
C GLN A 270 22.94 -13.77 -31.40
N GLN A 271 24.05 -14.36 -31.88
CA GLN A 271 24.24 -15.82 -31.85
C GLN A 271 24.18 -16.40 -30.43
N VAL A 272 24.72 -15.68 -29.43
CA VAL A 272 24.62 -16.09 -28.02
C VAL A 272 23.16 -16.06 -27.55
N LEU A 273 22.40 -15.02 -27.89
CA LEU A 273 21.00 -14.89 -27.52
C LEU A 273 20.10 -15.93 -28.21
N ASP A 274 20.36 -16.23 -29.48
CA ASP A 274 19.60 -17.20 -30.27
C ASP A 274 19.78 -18.64 -29.75
N ASN A 275 20.93 -18.92 -29.13
CA ASN A 275 21.26 -20.21 -28.53
C ASN A 275 20.71 -20.39 -27.12
N LEU A 276 20.04 -19.38 -26.53
CA LEU A 276 19.44 -19.52 -25.21
C LEU A 276 18.32 -20.57 -25.20
N PRO A 277 18.08 -21.24 -24.06
CA PRO A 277 16.90 -22.07 -23.87
C PRO A 277 15.59 -21.30 -24.13
N PRO A 278 14.50 -21.96 -24.59
CA PRO A 278 13.24 -21.30 -24.90
C PRO A 278 12.67 -20.41 -23.79
N GLU A 279 12.89 -20.79 -22.52
CA GLU A 279 12.43 -20.11 -21.31
C GLU A 279 13.17 -18.82 -21.01
N LEU A 280 14.37 -18.63 -21.60
CA LEU A 280 15.23 -17.45 -21.39
C LEU A 280 15.31 -16.56 -22.63
N ARG A 281 14.60 -16.88 -23.72
CA ARG A 281 14.54 -16.01 -24.90
C ARG A 281 13.55 -14.87 -24.66
N TRP A 282 14.00 -13.64 -24.86
CA TRP A 282 13.09 -12.50 -24.95
C TRP A 282 12.23 -12.59 -26.21
N ARG A 283 10.91 -12.52 -26.06
CA ARG A 283 9.93 -12.63 -27.17
C ARG A 283 9.03 -11.40 -27.32
N GLY A 284 9.28 -10.33 -26.57
CA GLY A 284 8.35 -9.21 -26.41
C GLY A 284 7.07 -9.62 -25.68
N GLY A 285 6.37 -8.64 -25.09
CA GLY A 285 5.27 -8.82 -24.13
C GLY A 285 4.28 -9.99 -24.32
N LEU A 286 3.77 -10.49 -23.19
CA LEU A 286 2.70 -11.49 -22.98
C LEU A 286 2.86 -12.91 -23.57
N SER A 287 3.78 -13.16 -24.51
CA SER A 287 3.98 -14.51 -25.08
C SER A 287 4.97 -15.36 -24.25
N ARG A 288 4.52 -15.90 -23.11
CA ARG A 288 5.36 -16.72 -22.22
C ARG A 288 5.21 -18.22 -22.49
N PRO A 289 6.31 -19.00 -22.56
CA PRO A 289 6.26 -20.46 -22.46
C PRO A 289 5.57 -20.90 -21.16
N ALA A 290 4.91 -22.06 -21.18
CA ALA A 290 4.40 -22.66 -19.96
C ALA A 290 5.59 -22.97 -19.01
N ASN A 291 5.45 -22.68 -17.71
CA ASN A 291 6.43 -22.93 -16.64
C ASN A 291 7.58 -21.92 -16.47
N VAL A 292 7.50 -20.71 -17.03
CA VAL A 292 8.45 -19.62 -16.69
C VAL A 292 8.25 -19.18 -15.23
N THR A 293 9.33 -19.19 -14.47
CA THR A 293 9.35 -18.73 -13.06
C THR A 293 9.98 -17.34 -12.94
N GLU A 294 9.78 -16.67 -11.82
CA GLU A 294 10.45 -15.40 -11.51
C GLU A 294 11.99 -15.49 -11.60
N GLY A 295 12.57 -16.65 -11.29
CA GLY A 295 14.00 -16.90 -11.48
C GLY A 295 14.44 -16.82 -12.95
N HIS A 296 13.58 -17.20 -13.89
CA HIS A 296 13.84 -17.03 -15.32
C HIS A 296 13.77 -15.55 -15.71
N ASP A 297 12.80 -14.79 -15.19
CA ASP A 297 12.68 -13.34 -15.45
C ASP A 297 13.89 -12.56 -14.93
N VAL A 298 14.43 -12.94 -13.76
CA VAL A 298 15.69 -12.43 -13.21
C VAL A 298 16.85 -12.67 -14.19
N GLN A 299 16.94 -13.85 -14.78
CA GLN A 299 18.00 -14.16 -15.73
C GLN A 299 17.82 -13.45 -17.08
N ILE A 300 16.58 -13.34 -17.56
CA ILE A 300 16.24 -12.57 -18.77
C ILE A 300 16.68 -11.12 -18.61
N ALA A 301 16.34 -10.46 -17.50
CA ALA A 301 16.76 -9.09 -17.24
C ALA A 301 18.29 -8.97 -17.25
N ASN A 302 19.01 -9.90 -16.62
CA ASN A 302 20.47 -9.84 -16.54
C ASN A 302 21.16 -10.08 -17.89
N LEU A 303 20.74 -11.09 -18.64
CA LEU A 303 21.29 -11.43 -19.97
C LEU A 303 21.05 -10.32 -20.99
N PHE A 304 19.80 -9.85 -21.10
CA PHE A 304 19.43 -8.91 -22.14
C PHE A 304 19.93 -7.49 -21.86
N VAL A 305 19.82 -7.00 -20.62
CA VAL A 305 20.39 -5.67 -20.28
C VAL A 305 21.91 -5.67 -20.42
N THR A 306 22.59 -6.77 -20.07
CA THR A 306 24.05 -6.89 -20.26
C THR A 306 24.42 -6.92 -21.74
N SER A 307 23.68 -7.67 -22.56
CA SER A 307 23.83 -7.66 -24.02
C SER A 307 23.66 -6.25 -24.60
N LEU A 308 22.59 -5.55 -24.25
CA LEU A 308 22.30 -4.18 -24.71
C LEU A 308 23.42 -3.21 -24.34
N ASN A 309 23.97 -3.33 -23.13
CA ASN A 309 25.09 -2.51 -22.70
C ASN A 309 26.35 -2.76 -23.53
N ILE A 310 26.67 -4.02 -23.82
CA ILE A 310 27.83 -4.35 -24.66
C ILE A 310 27.62 -3.83 -26.09
N ARG A 311 26.41 -3.94 -26.65
CA ARG A 311 26.07 -3.39 -27.97
C ARG A 311 26.25 -1.87 -28.00
N SER A 312 25.76 -1.16 -26.97
CA SER A 312 25.94 0.30 -26.83
C SER A 312 27.41 0.70 -26.77
N ASN A 313 28.22 -0.02 -25.98
CA ASN A 313 29.64 0.25 -25.84
C ASN A 313 30.46 -0.05 -27.12
N ILE A 314 30.07 -1.06 -27.92
CA ILE A 314 30.67 -1.32 -29.23
C ILE A 314 30.44 -0.14 -30.17
N LEU A 315 29.22 0.40 -30.21
CA LEU A 315 28.88 1.54 -31.05
C LEU A 315 29.63 2.81 -30.63
N GLN A 316 29.78 3.07 -29.33
CA GLN A 316 30.61 4.17 -28.84
C GLN A 316 32.09 4.01 -29.19
N LYS A 317 32.64 2.79 -29.08
CA LYS A 317 34.09 2.54 -29.30
C LYS A 317 34.52 2.84 -30.75
N PHE A 318 33.70 2.49 -31.74
CA PHE A 318 34.09 2.59 -33.15
C PHE A 318 33.52 3.85 -33.86
N GLY A 319 32.75 4.67 -33.15
CA GLY A 319 32.24 5.96 -33.64
C GLY A 319 31.02 5.84 -34.57
N PRO A 320 30.44 6.98 -34.99
CA PRO A 320 29.21 7.01 -35.75
C PRO A 320 29.37 6.45 -37.16
N THR A 321 28.51 5.51 -37.52
CA THR A 321 28.27 5.01 -38.87
C THR A 321 26.92 5.51 -39.38
N ALA A 322 26.58 5.23 -40.64
CA ALA A 322 25.34 5.70 -41.27
C ALA A 322 24.06 5.30 -40.48
N ASN A 323 24.11 4.24 -39.67
CA ASN A 323 22.96 3.70 -38.93
C ASN A 323 23.07 3.86 -37.40
N SER A 324 24.15 4.44 -36.86
CA SER A 324 24.40 4.44 -35.41
C SER A 324 23.32 5.12 -34.58
N ALA A 325 22.65 6.16 -35.09
CA ALA A 325 21.54 6.80 -34.41
C ALA A 325 20.32 5.86 -34.27
N GLN A 326 19.99 5.15 -35.34
CA GLN A 326 18.89 4.17 -35.35
C GLN A 326 19.21 2.96 -34.46
N ASP A 327 20.47 2.51 -34.47
CA ASP A 327 20.92 1.40 -33.62
C ASP A 327 20.87 1.76 -32.13
N HIS A 328 21.29 2.98 -31.73
CA HIS A 328 21.13 3.45 -30.34
C HIS A 328 19.67 3.62 -29.94
N GLN A 329 18.81 4.14 -30.84
CA GLN A 329 17.38 4.27 -30.56
C GLN A 329 16.75 2.89 -30.30
N LYS A 330 17.09 1.88 -31.12
CA LYS A 330 16.63 0.51 -30.92
C LYS A 330 17.12 -0.10 -29.61
N ILE A 331 18.37 0.16 -29.21
CA ILE A 331 18.90 -0.31 -27.92
C ILE A 331 18.10 0.26 -26.74
N VAL A 332 17.73 1.56 -26.81
CA VAL A 332 16.93 2.20 -25.76
C VAL A 332 15.49 1.70 -25.77
N ASP A 333 14.91 1.44 -26.95
CA ASP A 333 13.56 0.87 -27.07
C ASP A 333 13.50 -0.54 -26.47
N ASP A 334 14.44 -1.42 -26.82
CA ASP A 334 14.55 -2.78 -26.26
C ASP A 334 14.79 -2.71 -24.73
N LEU A 335 15.61 -1.75 -24.26
CA LEU A 335 15.86 -1.55 -22.84
C LEU A 335 14.61 -1.12 -22.09
N LEU A 336 13.87 -0.13 -22.61
CA LEU A 336 12.63 0.33 -22.02
C LEU A 336 11.56 -0.77 -22.04
N GLU A 337 11.53 -1.60 -23.07
CA GLU A 337 10.63 -2.76 -23.13
C GLU A 337 10.89 -3.71 -21.96
N ILE A 338 12.14 -4.09 -21.72
CA ILE A 338 12.53 -4.96 -20.59
C ILE A 338 12.19 -4.28 -19.26
N LEU A 339 12.57 -3.02 -19.09
CA LEU A 339 12.42 -2.26 -17.85
C LEU A 339 10.97 -2.05 -17.42
N TYR A 340 10.03 -1.97 -18.37
CA TYR A 340 8.62 -1.70 -18.09
C TYR A 340 7.72 -2.95 -18.14
N HIS A 341 8.20 -4.09 -18.68
CA HIS A 341 7.40 -5.33 -18.77
C HIS A 341 7.80 -6.42 -17.76
N LEU A 342 8.95 -6.31 -17.10
CA LEU A 342 9.33 -7.25 -16.04
C LEU A 342 8.88 -6.76 -14.65
N PRO A 343 8.44 -7.66 -13.75
CA PRO A 343 8.02 -7.31 -12.39
C PRO A 343 9.13 -6.61 -11.58
N ARG A 344 8.75 -5.79 -10.58
CA ARG A 344 9.73 -5.06 -9.76
C ARG A 344 10.72 -5.96 -9.02
N ALA A 345 10.25 -7.09 -8.49
CA ALA A 345 11.07 -8.06 -7.75
C ALA A 345 12.24 -8.63 -8.58
N VAL A 346 12.07 -8.69 -9.92
CA VAL A 346 13.13 -9.08 -10.87
C VAL A 346 14.29 -8.08 -10.85
N PHE A 347 13.97 -6.79 -10.77
CA PHE A 347 14.95 -5.73 -10.70
C PHE A 347 15.52 -5.57 -9.29
N ASP A 348 14.76 -5.87 -8.23
CA ASP A 348 15.30 -5.88 -6.87
C ASP A 348 16.33 -7.02 -6.69
N ALA A 349 16.13 -8.14 -7.38
CA ALA A 349 17.09 -9.26 -7.39
C ALA A 349 18.39 -8.96 -8.17
N ASN A 350 18.35 -8.08 -9.19
CA ASN A 350 19.49 -7.78 -10.07
C ASN A 350 20.06 -6.36 -9.94
N GLY A 351 19.37 -5.46 -9.22
CA GLY A 351 19.40 -4.01 -9.43
C GLY A 351 20.77 -3.37 -9.32
N SER A 352 21.59 -3.81 -8.37
CA SER A 352 22.97 -3.33 -8.21
C SER A 352 23.85 -3.58 -9.44
N SER A 353 23.59 -4.65 -10.19
CA SER A 353 24.36 -5.01 -11.39
C SER A 353 23.82 -4.37 -12.67
N LEU A 354 22.53 -4.05 -12.72
CA LEU A 354 21.88 -3.50 -13.93
C LEU A 354 21.95 -1.98 -13.98
N VAL A 355 21.85 -1.31 -12.83
CA VAL A 355 21.86 0.15 -12.72
C VAL A 355 23.03 0.81 -13.46
N PRO A 356 24.30 0.40 -13.27
CA PRO A 356 25.41 0.99 -14.01
C PRO A 356 25.26 0.85 -15.53
N LYS A 357 24.81 -0.33 -15.99
CA LYS A 357 24.61 -0.63 -17.41
C LYS A 357 23.51 0.22 -18.05
N ILE A 358 22.42 0.43 -17.31
CA ILE A 358 21.29 1.27 -17.76
C ILE A 358 21.74 2.74 -17.87
N ARG A 359 22.53 3.23 -16.91
CA ARG A 359 23.11 4.58 -16.93
C ARG A 359 24.07 4.76 -18.10
N ASP A 360 24.94 3.79 -18.36
CA ASP A 360 25.89 3.82 -19.48
C ASP A 360 25.15 3.91 -20.84
N ILE A 361 24.11 3.09 -21.03
CA ILE A 361 23.27 3.13 -22.24
C ILE A 361 22.58 4.50 -22.40
N GLY A 362 22.02 5.05 -21.31
CA GLY A 362 21.37 6.36 -21.33
C GLY A 362 22.33 7.51 -21.67
N ALA A 363 23.54 7.47 -21.14
CA ALA A 363 24.58 8.45 -21.43
C ALA A 363 25.04 8.38 -22.91
N ALA A 364 25.24 7.17 -23.43
CA ALA A 364 25.59 6.94 -24.84
C ALA A 364 24.49 7.44 -25.81
N TYR A 365 23.23 7.27 -25.43
CA TYR A 365 22.11 7.77 -26.22
C TYR A 365 22.07 9.31 -26.23
N LEU A 366 22.26 9.95 -25.08
CA LEU A 366 22.28 11.41 -24.94
C LEU A 366 23.41 12.06 -25.74
N GLU A 367 24.61 11.48 -25.70
CA GLU A 367 25.78 11.97 -26.45
C GLU A 367 25.52 11.94 -27.97
N GLN A 368 24.84 10.90 -28.45
CA GLN A 368 24.52 10.80 -29.86
C GLN A 368 23.44 11.80 -30.32
N LEU A 369 22.45 12.11 -29.48
CA LEU A 369 21.43 13.12 -29.79
C LEU A 369 22.03 14.53 -29.95
N GLY A 370 23.14 14.82 -29.26
CA GLY A 370 23.87 16.09 -29.38
C GLY A 370 24.61 16.27 -30.71
N SER A 371 24.72 15.22 -31.53
CA SER A 371 25.60 15.18 -32.71
C SER A 371 24.89 15.41 -34.05
N GLY A 372 23.57 15.64 -34.08
CA GLY A 372 22.82 16.08 -35.28
C GLY A 372 21.46 15.41 -35.48
N VAL A 373 20.42 15.93 -34.84
CA VAL A 373 19.04 15.40 -34.88
C VAL A 373 18.02 16.52 -35.12
N GLY A 374 16.96 16.28 -35.90
CA GLY A 374 15.93 17.28 -36.23
C GLY A 374 14.91 17.52 -35.10
N GLU A 375 14.17 18.65 -35.13
CA GLU A 375 13.24 19.05 -34.05
C GLU A 375 12.18 18.01 -33.66
N VAL A 376 11.68 17.21 -34.62
CA VAL A 376 10.65 16.17 -34.38
C VAL A 376 11.24 14.94 -33.67
N GLU A 377 12.48 14.56 -34.01
CA GLU A 377 13.19 13.43 -33.41
C GLU A 377 13.68 13.75 -31.98
N ILE A 378 13.96 15.03 -31.70
CA ILE A 378 14.30 15.50 -30.34
C ILE A 378 13.14 15.28 -29.36
N GLY A 379 11.88 15.40 -29.82
CA GLY A 379 10.69 15.17 -29.00
C GLY A 379 10.55 13.72 -28.53
N ASP A 380 10.69 12.75 -29.44
CA ASP A 380 10.64 11.31 -29.13
C ASP A 380 11.82 10.89 -28.24
N ALA A 381 13.02 11.34 -28.57
CA ALA A 381 14.22 11.04 -27.79
C ALA A 381 14.14 11.59 -26.35
N ARG A 382 13.54 12.78 -26.18
CA ARG A 382 13.27 13.36 -24.86
C ARG A 382 12.33 12.49 -24.03
N ILE A 383 11.24 11.99 -24.62
CA ILE A 383 10.30 11.10 -23.92
C ILE A 383 11.00 9.81 -23.48
N LYS A 384 11.85 9.21 -24.34
CA LYS A 384 12.60 8.00 -24.02
C LYS A 384 13.59 8.22 -22.87
N LEU A 385 14.34 9.33 -22.89
CA LEU A 385 15.26 9.68 -21.81
C LEU A 385 14.52 9.96 -20.49
N GLU A 386 13.38 10.66 -20.52
CA GLU A 386 12.56 10.90 -19.33
C GLU A 386 12.03 9.58 -18.73
N ARG A 387 11.62 8.62 -19.57
CA ARG A 387 11.20 7.28 -19.13
C ARG A 387 12.34 6.45 -18.56
N LEU A 388 13.54 6.55 -19.14
CA LEU A 388 14.74 5.87 -18.65
C LEU A 388 15.20 6.44 -17.32
N LEU A 389 15.24 7.76 -17.19
CA LEU A 389 15.60 8.47 -15.96
C LEU A 389 14.63 8.16 -14.83
N ARG A 390 13.31 8.15 -15.10
CA ARG A 390 12.31 7.75 -14.10
C ARG A 390 12.56 6.33 -13.57
N LYS A 391 12.86 5.39 -14.46
CA LYS A 391 13.17 4.02 -14.03
C LYS A 391 14.50 3.94 -13.28
N LEU A 392 15.50 4.71 -13.68
CA LEU A 392 16.77 4.81 -12.97
C LEU A 392 16.58 5.40 -11.58
N ASP A 393 15.78 6.46 -11.42
CA ASP A 393 15.43 7.01 -10.11
C ASP A 393 14.80 5.93 -9.22
N ASP A 394 13.87 5.15 -9.77
CA ASP A 394 13.26 4.04 -9.03
C ASP A 394 14.28 2.96 -8.61
N LEU A 395 15.34 2.74 -9.40
CA LEU A 395 16.38 1.73 -9.14
C LEU A 395 17.56 2.27 -8.30
N ASP A 396 17.80 3.58 -8.35
CA ASP A 396 18.93 4.30 -7.73
C ASP A 396 18.68 4.69 -6.28
N CYS A 397 17.41 4.70 -5.84
CA CYS A 397 17.01 4.96 -4.44
C CYS A 397 17.56 3.93 -3.41
N TRP A 398 18.47 3.05 -3.82
CA TRP A 398 19.19 2.07 -3.01
C TRP A 398 20.69 2.37 -2.83
N GLN A 399 21.13 3.64 -2.92
CA GLN A 399 22.49 4.05 -2.54
C GLN A 399 22.56 4.62 -1.12
N GLY A 400 22.68 3.73 -0.13
CA GLY A 400 22.94 4.08 1.27
C GLY A 400 24.43 4.01 1.64
N ILE A 401 25.26 4.93 1.13
CA ILE A 401 26.52 5.36 1.76
C ILE A 401 26.79 6.80 1.32
N VAL A 402 26.54 7.80 2.18
CA VAL A 402 27.39 8.99 2.45
C VAL A 402 26.77 9.75 3.64
N ASN A 403 27.57 9.92 4.69
CA ASN A 403 27.47 10.78 5.88
C ASN A 403 27.42 10.05 7.23
N ALA A 404 28.55 9.40 7.54
CA ALA A 404 29.04 9.38 8.91
C ALA A 404 29.42 10.83 9.30
N THR A 405 28.85 11.31 10.40
CA THR A 405 29.31 12.53 11.08
C THR A 405 30.78 12.40 11.52
N PRO A 406 31.57 13.49 11.46
CA PRO A 406 32.99 13.44 11.73
C PRO A 406 33.25 13.30 13.24
N THR A 407 33.81 12.17 13.65
CA THR A 407 34.59 12.10 14.90
C THR A 407 36.06 12.22 14.59
N SER A 408 36.69 13.08 15.37
CA SER A 408 38.08 13.50 15.37
C SER A 408 39.11 12.37 15.29
N GLU A 409 40.20 12.66 14.57
CA GLU A 409 41.54 12.08 14.64
C GLU A 409 41.80 10.70 14.02
N GLY A 410 42.63 10.69 12.97
CA GLY A 410 43.68 9.67 12.80
C GLY A 410 43.58 8.68 11.63
N VAL A 411 44.31 8.99 10.55
CA VAL A 411 44.98 8.07 9.59
C VAL A 411 44.09 7.25 8.62
N ALA A 412 44.03 7.70 7.36
CA ALA A 412 43.55 6.91 6.22
C ALA A 412 44.67 6.03 5.62
N PRO A 413 44.45 4.74 5.29
CA PRO A 413 45.38 3.96 4.49
C PRO A 413 45.14 4.15 2.98
N HIS A 414 46.24 4.08 2.24
CA HIS A 414 46.40 4.39 0.83
C HIS A 414 45.60 3.47 -0.13
N ALA A 415 44.69 4.06 -0.91
CA ALA A 415 44.20 3.50 -2.17
C ALA A 415 45.04 4.04 -3.35
N THR A 416 45.39 3.17 -4.30
CA THR A 416 46.29 3.41 -5.43
C THR A 416 45.70 4.37 -6.48
N GLN A 417 46.59 5.14 -7.13
CA GLN A 417 46.29 6.25 -8.05
C GLN A 417 45.41 5.84 -9.26
N GLU A 418 45.42 4.59 -9.71
CA GLU A 418 44.57 4.11 -10.83
C GLU A 418 43.09 4.01 -10.45
N SER A 419 42.77 3.63 -9.21
CA SER A 419 41.38 3.59 -8.74
C SER A 419 40.75 4.99 -8.64
N ARG A 420 41.55 6.02 -8.36
CA ARG A 420 41.10 7.43 -8.40
C ARG A 420 40.82 7.93 -9.81
N ASN A 421 41.45 7.36 -10.84
CA ASN A 421 41.28 7.80 -12.23
C ASN A 421 40.03 7.24 -12.91
N TYR A 422 39.50 6.09 -12.46
CA TYR A 422 38.23 5.54 -12.97
C TYR A 422 37.02 6.26 -12.36
N TRP A 423 37.05 6.55 -11.06
CA TRP A 423 35.96 7.24 -10.34
C TRP A 423 35.96 8.77 -10.49
N SER A 424 37.04 9.39 -10.98
CA SER A 424 37.09 10.84 -11.24
C SER A 424 36.53 11.25 -12.61
N ARG A 425 36.23 10.31 -13.52
CA ARG A 425 35.56 10.60 -14.80
C ARG A 425 34.04 10.67 -14.70
N LEU A 426 33.44 10.19 -13.62
CA LEU A 426 32.00 10.28 -13.34
C LEU A 426 31.74 11.30 -12.22
N GLY A 427 32.13 12.55 -12.46
CA GLY A 427 31.85 13.66 -11.55
C GLY A 427 30.34 13.90 -11.33
N PRO A 428 29.95 14.69 -10.30
CA PRO A 428 28.57 15.08 -10.10
C PRO A 428 28.08 15.93 -11.29
N ILE A 429 26.83 15.69 -11.69
CA ILE A 429 25.93 16.51 -12.53
C ILE A 429 26.66 17.55 -13.40
N SER A 430 26.78 17.25 -14.70
CA SER A 430 27.35 18.16 -15.70
C SER A 430 26.70 19.57 -15.64
N PRO A 431 27.49 20.67 -15.78
CA PRO A 431 27.01 22.06 -15.77
C PRO A 431 25.95 22.44 -16.82
N GLY A 432 25.61 21.55 -17.75
CA GLY A 432 24.54 21.76 -18.73
C GLY A 432 23.14 21.90 -18.12
N LEU A 433 22.89 21.29 -16.96
CA LEU A 433 21.56 21.30 -16.33
C LEU A 433 21.16 22.64 -15.67
N MET A 434 22.12 23.51 -15.31
CA MET A 434 21.80 24.83 -14.73
C MET A 434 21.44 25.87 -15.80
N ARG A 435 21.95 25.74 -17.03
CA ARG A 435 21.67 26.71 -18.11
C ARG A 435 20.27 26.57 -18.73
N ILE A 436 19.66 25.39 -18.65
CA ILE A 436 18.30 25.15 -19.15
C ILE A 436 17.25 25.86 -18.29
N ARG A 437 17.50 26.03 -16.99
CA ARG A 437 16.60 26.76 -16.08
C ARG A 437 16.67 28.28 -16.23
N GLU A 438 17.76 28.84 -16.76
CA GLU A 438 17.90 30.28 -16.98
C GLU A 438 17.42 30.75 -18.36
N ILE A 439 17.36 29.86 -19.36
CA ILE A 439 16.95 30.22 -20.74
C ILE A 439 15.40 30.23 -20.90
N LEU A 440 14.65 29.57 -20.02
CA LEU A 440 13.18 29.55 -20.06
C LEU A 440 12.57 30.70 -19.25
N LYS A 441 12.74 31.94 -19.73
CA LYS A 441 11.76 33.01 -19.46
C LYS A 441 10.63 32.88 -20.47
N ILE A 442 9.49 32.32 -20.05
CA ILE A 442 8.24 32.36 -20.82
C ILE A 442 7.23 33.23 -20.06
N PRO A 443 6.43 34.08 -20.74
CA PRO A 443 5.54 35.04 -20.11
C PRO A 443 4.45 34.37 -19.27
N SER A 444 4.08 35.02 -18.17
CA SER A 444 2.97 34.64 -17.29
C SER A 444 1.62 34.71 -18.02
N THR A 445 1.02 33.56 -18.26
CA THR A 445 -0.43 33.37 -18.48
C THR A 445 -1.14 33.37 -17.10
N PRO A 446 -2.45 33.72 -17.00
CA PRO A 446 -3.10 34.09 -15.75
C PRO A 446 -3.14 32.95 -14.71
N ALA A 447 -3.13 33.33 -13.43
CA ALA A 447 -2.93 32.48 -12.26
C ALA A 447 -3.67 31.13 -12.29
N GLN A 448 -2.91 30.05 -12.40
CA GLN A 448 -3.34 28.68 -12.17
C GLN A 448 -3.32 28.42 -10.65
N HIS A 449 -4.42 27.95 -10.05
CA HIS A 449 -4.46 27.68 -8.60
C HIS A 449 -3.39 26.63 -8.23
N ALA A 450 -2.41 27.03 -7.41
CA ALA A 450 -1.27 26.22 -7.03
C ALA A 450 -1.59 25.16 -5.95
N TYR A 451 -2.87 24.95 -5.59
CA TYR A 451 -3.30 24.07 -4.49
C TYR A 451 -4.58 23.29 -4.86
N PRO A 452 -4.84 22.13 -4.22
CA PRO A 452 -6.12 21.44 -4.36
C PRO A 452 -7.27 22.34 -3.95
N HIS A 453 -8.41 22.31 -4.62
CA HIS A 453 -9.54 23.16 -4.28
C HIS A 453 -10.87 22.53 -4.73
N LEU A 454 -11.96 22.94 -4.10
CA LEU A 454 -13.29 22.53 -4.53
C LEU A 454 -13.79 23.44 -5.65
N ARG A 455 -14.39 22.84 -6.68
CA ARG A 455 -15.01 23.57 -7.79
C ARG A 455 -16.34 22.93 -8.15
N ARG A 456 -17.38 23.76 -8.32
CA ARG A 456 -18.63 23.30 -8.93
C ARG A 456 -18.45 23.21 -10.44
N SER A 457 -18.73 22.06 -11.03
CA SER A 457 -18.71 21.85 -12.47
C SER A 457 -19.90 22.53 -13.14
N ASP A 458 -19.81 22.73 -14.45
CA ASP A 458 -20.89 23.33 -15.26
C ASP A 458 -22.19 22.50 -15.19
N LYS A 459 -22.07 21.20 -14.87
CA LYS A 459 -23.18 20.26 -14.67
C LYS A 459 -23.65 20.18 -13.20
N GLY A 460 -23.24 21.12 -12.34
CA GLY A 460 -23.75 21.28 -10.98
C GLY A 460 -23.08 20.44 -9.89
N SER A 461 -22.23 19.47 -10.22
CA SER A 461 -21.50 18.63 -9.24
C SER A 461 -20.33 19.39 -8.61
N VAL A 462 -20.14 19.29 -7.30
CA VAL A 462 -18.91 19.77 -6.65
C VAL A 462 -17.82 18.71 -6.79
N GLN A 463 -16.65 19.10 -7.25
CA GLN A 463 -15.51 18.23 -7.50
C GLN A 463 -14.28 18.75 -6.76
N LEU A 464 -13.46 17.84 -6.25
CA LEU A 464 -12.11 18.16 -5.81
C LEU A 464 -11.20 18.27 -7.04
N MET A 465 -10.54 19.41 -7.20
CA MET A 465 -9.60 19.68 -8.28
C MET A 465 -8.17 19.47 -7.79
N VAL A 466 -7.45 18.54 -8.41
CA VAL A 466 -6.04 18.23 -8.15
C VAL A 466 -5.28 18.39 -9.45
N LYS A 467 -4.23 19.21 -9.46
CA LYS A 467 -3.44 19.59 -10.64
C LYS A 467 -4.34 20.05 -11.79
N SER A 468 -5.34 20.87 -11.45
CA SER A 468 -6.38 21.38 -12.36
C SER A 468 -7.28 20.32 -13.00
N LYS A 469 -7.30 19.09 -12.50
CA LYS A 469 -8.17 18.00 -12.98
C LYS A 469 -9.12 17.53 -11.88
N PRO A 470 -10.37 17.14 -12.20
CA PRO A 470 -11.23 16.50 -11.23
C PRO A 470 -10.60 15.22 -10.68
N PHE A 471 -10.66 15.02 -9.37
CA PHE A 471 -10.11 13.87 -8.68
C PHE A 471 -11.21 13.17 -7.88
N LEU A 472 -11.38 11.87 -8.11
CA LEU A 472 -12.24 11.02 -7.29
C LEU A 472 -11.41 10.43 -6.16
N MET A 473 -11.64 10.89 -4.93
CA MET A 473 -11.02 10.23 -3.78
C MET A 473 -11.67 8.86 -3.61
N LEU A 474 -10.84 7.85 -3.38
CA LEU A 474 -11.22 6.51 -2.94
C LEU A 474 -10.52 6.30 -1.60
N PRO A 475 -11.07 6.91 -0.53
CA PRO A 475 -10.35 7.12 0.70
C PRO A 475 -10.51 5.96 1.69
N GLY A 476 -9.55 5.83 2.59
CA GLY A 476 -9.71 5.07 3.83
C GLY A 476 -9.00 5.76 4.97
N GLU A 477 -9.56 5.69 6.17
CA GLU A 477 -9.00 6.29 7.37
C GLU A 477 -8.20 5.27 8.15
N LEU A 478 -6.98 5.64 8.49
CA LEU A 478 -6.05 4.82 9.27
C LEU A 478 -6.47 4.79 10.74
N HIS A 479 -5.98 3.81 11.49
CA HIS A 479 -6.03 3.91 12.95
C HIS A 479 -5.36 5.19 13.45
N ASN A 480 -5.86 5.70 14.59
CA ASN A 480 -5.50 6.99 15.20
C ASN A 480 -3.99 7.29 15.35
N SER A 481 -3.13 6.26 15.34
CA SER A 481 -1.68 6.36 15.57
C SER A 481 -0.83 5.88 14.40
N SER A 482 -1.42 5.41 13.30
CA SER A 482 -0.65 4.78 12.22
C SER A 482 0.20 5.78 11.44
N LEU A 483 -0.33 6.98 11.16
CA LEU A 483 0.37 8.01 10.40
C LEU A 483 1.54 8.66 11.18
N SER A 484 1.69 8.38 12.48
CA SER A 484 2.77 8.97 13.29
C SER A 484 4.15 8.35 13.02
N SER A 485 4.26 7.37 12.13
CA SER A 485 5.51 6.65 11.83
C SER A 485 5.61 6.32 10.35
N ALA A 486 6.51 7.01 9.64
CA ALA A 486 6.77 6.71 8.23
C ALA A 486 7.23 5.25 8.02
N LYS A 487 7.93 4.69 9.02
CA LYS A 487 8.34 3.28 9.02
C LYS A 487 7.14 2.33 9.08
N PHE A 488 6.18 2.58 9.97
CA PHE A 488 4.97 1.76 10.04
C PHE A 488 4.20 1.85 8.71
N MET A 489 4.07 3.07 8.18
CA MET A 489 3.37 3.30 6.92
C MET A 489 4.00 2.61 5.71
N SER A 490 5.31 2.31 5.74
CA SER A 490 5.98 1.58 4.65
C SER A 490 5.38 0.19 4.36
N GLU A 491 4.72 -0.43 5.34
CA GLU A 491 4.01 -1.70 5.19
C GLU A 491 2.54 -1.49 4.78
N VAL A 492 1.99 -0.30 5.02
CA VAL A 492 0.58 0.05 4.74
C VAL A 492 0.39 0.45 3.28
N TRP A 493 1.27 1.30 2.72
CA TRP A 493 1.09 1.86 1.37
C TRP A 493 0.87 0.81 0.27
N PRO A 494 1.68 -0.27 0.18
CA PRO A 494 1.53 -1.25 -0.89
C PRO A 494 0.18 -1.97 -0.84
N ARG A 495 -0.31 -2.26 0.38
CA ARG A 495 -1.58 -2.93 0.57
C ARG A 495 -2.76 -2.05 0.16
N MET A 496 -2.74 -0.77 0.56
CA MET A 496 -3.78 0.19 0.19
C MET A 496 -3.89 0.35 -1.33
N LYS A 497 -2.74 0.48 -2.01
CA LYS A 497 -2.68 0.59 -3.47
C LYS A 497 -3.20 -0.67 -4.16
N PHE A 498 -2.81 -1.85 -3.66
CA PHE A 498 -3.30 -3.13 -4.16
C PHE A 498 -4.83 -3.23 -4.06
N ASP A 499 -5.40 -2.78 -2.94
CA ASP A 499 -6.83 -2.74 -2.69
C ASP A 499 -7.52 -1.47 -3.26
N HIS A 500 -6.92 -0.82 -4.26
CA HIS A 500 -7.51 0.31 -5.00
C HIS A 500 -7.88 1.55 -4.15
N VAL A 501 -7.34 1.67 -2.94
CA VAL A 501 -7.39 2.90 -2.14
C VAL A 501 -6.37 3.87 -2.70
N ASN A 502 -6.78 5.11 -2.98
CA ASN A 502 -5.90 6.13 -3.57
C ASN A 502 -5.60 7.30 -2.62
N THR A 503 -6.33 7.41 -1.51
CA THR A 503 -6.21 8.49 -0.53
C THR A 503 -6.27 7.90 0.87
N LEU A 504 -5.37 8.30 1.77
CA LEU A 504 -5.43 7.93 3.18
C LEU A 504 -5.70 9.13 4.08
N LEU A 505 -6.62 8.94 5.02
CA LEU A 505 -6.87 9.86 6.12
C LEU A 505 -5.99 9.44 7.30
N GLY A 506 -5.23 10.37 7.87
CA GLY A 506 -4.38 10.05 9.02
C GLY A 506 -3.99 11.26 9.87
N SER A 507 -3.76 11.00 11.16
CA SER A 507 -3.58 12.05 12.15
C SER A 507 -2.22 12.73 12.09
N VAL A 508 -2.25 14.06 12.19
CA VAL A 508 -1.10 14.90 12.56
C VAL A 508 -1.46 15.55 13.89
N THR A 509 -0.75 15.15 14.94
CA THR A 509 -1.12 15.52 16.31
C THR A 509 -0.33 16.74 16.77
N TRP A 510 -0.96 17.60 17.57
CA TRP A 510 -0.30 18.79 18.09
C TRP A 510 0.92 18.45 18.94
N GLU A 511 0.82 17.42 19.78
CA GLU A 511 1.95 16.98 20.60
C GLU A 511 3.16 16.47 19.80
N MET A 512 2.95 15.94 18.59
CA MET A 512 4.02 15.48 17.71
C MET A 512 4.72 16.67 17.06
N ILE A 513 3.96 17.65 16.56
CA ILE A 513 4.54 18.76 15.80
C ILE A 513 5.05 19.89 16.69
N GLU A 514 4.58 20.03 17.95
CA GLU A 514 5.04 21.09 18.87
C GLU A 514 5.32 20.52 20.29
N PRO A 515 6.30 19.61 20.44
CA PRO A 515 6.58 18.95 21.72
C PRO A 515 7.02 19.93 22.82
N LYS A 516 7.60 21.07 22.43
CA LYS A 516 7.90 22.22 23.30
C LYS A 516 7.29 23.47 22.68
N GLU A 517 6.71 24.34 23.49
CA GLU A 517 6.08 25.57 23.03
C GLU A 517 7.03 26.38 22.12
N GLY A 518 6.55 26.74 20.94
CA GLY A 518 7.26 27.48 19.90
C GLY A 518 8.31 26.69 19.11
N HIS A 519 8.49 25.38 19.37
CA HIS A 519 9.47 24.54 18.67
C HIS A 519 8.75 23.50 17.83
N PHE A 520 8.69 23.74 16.52
CA PHE A 520 7.99 22.86 15.58
C PHE A 520 8.88 21.78 14.98
N GLU A 521 8.37 20.55 14.92
CA GLU A 521 9.06 19.37 14.38
C GLU A 521 8.21 18.70 13.28
N PHE A 522 8.66 18.75 12.03
CA PHE A 522 7.92 18.19 10.87
C PHE A 522 8.61 17.00 10.19
N ARG A 523 9.75 16.55 10.70
CA ARG A 523 10.58 15.53 10.05
C ARG A 523 9.83 14.22 9.75
N GLU A 524 9.07 13.69 10.70
CA GLU A 524 8.30 12.46 10.45
C GLU A 524 7.18 12.66 9.44
N LEU A 525 6.50 13.82 9.48
CA LEU A 525 5.50 14.18 8.48
C LEU A 525 6.14 14.27 7.08
N ASP A 526 7.34 14.84 6.94
CA ASP A 526 8.05 14.91 5.65
C ASP A 526 8.36 13.52 5.10
N LEU A 527 8.74 12.58 5.97
CA LEU A 527 8.98 11.19 5.57
C LEU A 527 7.68 10.49 5.16
N VAL A 528 6.56 10.77 5.84
CA VAL A 528 5.23 10.28 5.45
C VAL A 528 4.81 10.85 4.10
N LEU A 529 4.96 12.15 3.87
CA LEU A 529 4.66 12.81 2.58
C LEU A 529 5.50 12.21 1.45
N LYS A 530 6.79 11.96 1.70
CA LYS A 530 7.67 11.27 0.75
C LYS A 530 7.17 9.85 0.44
N GLY A 531 6.84 9.07 1.48
CA GLY A 531 6.32 7.71 1.32
C GLY A 531 5.01 7.66 0.54
N ALA A 532 4.10 8.59 0.79
CA ALA A 532 2.86 8.72 0.01
C ALA A 532 3.15 8.99 -1.47
N ARG A 533 4.07 9.92 -1.78
CA ARG A 533 4.50 10.23 -3.17
C ARG A 533 5.12 9.02 -3.88
N GLU A 534 6.00 8.29 -3.20
CA GLU A 534 6.66 7.09 -3.73
C GLU A 534 5.65 6.00 -4.11
N HIS A 535 4.50 5.97 -3.43
CA HIS A 535 3.46 4.97 -3.66
C HIS A 535 2.28 5.48 -4.50
N ASP A 536 2.33 6.72 -5.01
CA ASP A 536 1.23 7.36 -5.74
C ASP A 536 -0.06 7.45 -4.89
N MET A 537 0.11 7.75 -3.61
CA MET A 537 -0.96 7.92 -2.64
C MET A 537 -1.16 9.40 -2.32
N HIS A 538 -2.42 9.78 -2.15
CA HIS A 538 -2.81 11.07 -1.61
C HIS A 538 -3.13 11.00 -0.12
N LEU A 539 -3.11 12.15 0.56
CA LEU A 539 -3.42 12.25 1.98
C LEU A 539 -4.52 13.27 2.26
N VAL A 540 -5.32 12.99 3.28
CA VAL A 540 -6.10 13.99 4.01
C VAL A 540 -5.58 13.96 5.44
N LEU A 541 -5.06 15.09 5.91
CA LEU A 541 -4.45 15.15 7.24
C LEU A 541 -5.50 15.50 8.29
N LEU A 542 -5.51 14.77 9.40
CA LEU A 542 -6.43 15.01 10.51
C LEU A 542 -5.70 15.80 11.60
N TRP A 543 -6.02 17.09 11.76
CA TRP A 543 -5.43 17.90 12.84
C TRP A 543 -6.03 17.51 14.18
N PHE A 544 -5.31 16.69 14.94
CA PHE A 544 -5.66 16.36 16.32
C PHE A 544 -5.03 17.40 17.24
N GLY A 545 -5.68 18.57 17.29
CA GLY A 545 -5.30 19.74 18.07
C GLY A 545 -5.84 19.71 19.50
N THR A 546 -6.61 20.73 19.84
CA THR A 546 -7.27 20.85 21.14
C THR A 546 -8.34 19.79 21.38
N TYR A 547 -9.03 19.33 20.33
CA TYR A 547 -10.17 18.42 20.45
C TYR A 547 -9.99 17.16 19.59
N LYS A 548 -10.08 16.01 20.26
CA LYS A 548 -10.20 14.66 19.69
C LYS A 548 -11.22 13.89 20.52
N ASN A 549 -12.36 13.53 19.93
CA ASN A 549 -13.45 12.80 20.58
C ASN A 549 -13.91 13.49 21.88
N GLY A 550 -14.10 14.81 21.81
CA GLY A 550 -14.49 15.65 22.93
C GLY A 550 -13.43 15.83 24.03
N LEU A 551 -12.18 15.40 23.82
CA LEU A 551 -11.09 15.48 24.80
C LEU A 551 -9.84 16.17 24.21
N SER A 552 -8.91 16.57 25.07
CA SER A 552 -7.66 17.25 24.71
C SER A 552 -6.41 16.36 24.85
N THR A 553 -6.55 15.08 24.53
CA THR A 553 -5.51 14.06 24.75
C THR A 553 -4.27 14.25 23.88
N TYR A 554 -4.43 14.74 22.65
CA TYR A 554 -3.36 14.96 21.67
C TYR A 554 -2.72 16.36 21.73
N ALA A 555 -3.18 17.22 22.65
CA ALA A 555 -2.50 18.48 22.96
C ALA A 555 -1.11 18.19 23.59
N PRO A 556 -0.11 19.07 23.40
CA PRO A 556 1.24 18.82 23.90
C PRO A 556 1.33 18.82 25.42
N GLY A 557 2.37 18.18 25.96
CA GLY A 557 2.56 18.04 27.42
C GLY A 557 2.57 19.36 28.18
N TRP A 558 3.08 20.44 27.57
CA TRP A 558 3.11 21.78 28.18
C TRP A 558 1.73 22.45 28.25
N VAL A 559 0.80 22.08 27.36
CA VAL A 559 -0.62 22.46 27.47
C VAL A 559 -1.30 21.61 28.55
N LYS A 560 -1.18 20.29 28.47
CA LYS A 560 -1.85 19.34 29.38
C LYS A 560 -1.48 19.58 30.86
N ARG A 561 -0.22 19.93 31.15
CA ARG A 561 0.29 20.09 32.53
C ARG A 561 0.05 21.46 33.15
N ASP A 562 -0.45 22.45 32.40
CA ASP A 562 -0.74 23.79 32.92
C ASP A 562 -2.25 24.10 32.92
N PRO A 563 -3.03 23.52 33.86
CA PRO A 563 -4.46 23.78 33.98
C PRO A 563 -4.80 25.23 34.36
N LYS A 564 -3.84 26.03 34.84
CA LYS A 564 -4.07 27.44 35.18
C LYS A 564 -4.15 28.27 33.91
N ARG A 565 -3.23 28.05 32.97
CA ARG A 565 -3.23 28.68 31.65
C ARG A 565 -4.27 28.05 30.72
N PHE A 566 -4.42 26.72 30.77
CA PHE A 566 -5.31 25.92 29.93
C PHE A 566 -6.39 25.20 30.78
N PRO A 567 -7.37 25.96 31.28
CA PRO A 567 -8.43 25.44 32.13
C PRO A 567 -9.35 24.48 31.38
N ARG A 568 -9.86 23.52 32.13
CA ARG A 568 -10.69 22.43 31.64
C ARG A 568 -12.18 22.70 31.86
N VAL A 569 -13.00 22.04 31.03
CA VAL A 569 -14.45 21.95 31.20
C VAL A 569 -14.79 21.29 32.53
N GLN A 570 -15.80 21.82 33.20
CA GLN A 570 -16.40 21.18 34.37
C GLN A 570 -17.82 20.76 34.04
N VAL A 571 -18.23 19.56 34.41
CA VAL A 571 -19.58 19.03 34.21
C VAL A 571 -20.24 18.74 35.55
N LEU A 572 -21.58 18.63 35.56
CA LEU A 572 -22.33 18.18 36.72
C LEU A 572 -22.70 16.69 36.57
N GLU A 573 -22.39 15.91 37.59
CA GLU A 573 -22.83 14.52 37.72
C GLU A 573 -24.13 14.41 38.52
N ALA A 574 -24.66 13.18 38.61
CA ALA A 574 -25.79 12.87 39.47
C ALA A 574 -25.54 13.37 40.92
N GLY A 575 -26.55 14.02 41.50
CA GLY A 575 -26.42 14.66 42.82
C GLY A 575 -25.74 16.03 42.81
N GLY A 576 -25.43 16.61 41.64
CA GLY A 576 -24.89 17.96 41.50
C GLY A 576 -23.38 18.07 41.79
N VAL A 577 -22.68 16.95 41.82
CA VAL A 577 -21.22 16.91 42.03
C VAL A 577 -20.52 17.43 40.78
N LYS A 578 -19.59 18.38 40.93
CA LYS A 578 -18.78 18.86 39.81
C LYS A 578 -17.62 17.92 39.52
N ARG A 579 -17.48 17.51 38.26
CA ARG A 579 -16.32 16.77 37.75
C ARG A 579 -15.61 17.57 36.68
N THR A 580 -14.28 17.56 36.68
CA THR A 580 -13.47 18.15 35.61
C THR A 580 -13.22 17.12 34.53
N LEU A 581 -13.40 17.49 33.25
CA LEU A 581 -13.08 16.65 32.10
C LEU A 581 -11.65 16.90 31.61
N GLU A 582 -11.05 15.93 30.91
CA GLU A 582 -9.83 16.16 30.14
C GLU A 582 -10.15 16.84 28.80
N MET A 583 -10.83 17.98 28.87
CA MET A 583 -11.22 18.80 27.72
C MET A 583 -10.94 20.25 28.08
N ILE A 584 -10.14 20.95 27.27
CA ILE A 584 -9.89 22.37 27.43
C ILE A 584 -11.17 23.15 27.10
N THR A 585 -11.55 24.09 27.97
CA THR A 585 -12.75 24.91 27.74
C THR A 585 -12.58 25.76 26.47
N PRO A 586 -13.58 25.83 25.57
CA PRO A 586 -13.50 26.66 24.36
C PRO A 586 -13.42 28.17 24.67
N LEU A 587 -13.71 28.56 25.92
CA LEU A 587 -13.51 29.91 26.44
C LEU A 587 -12.03 30.24 26.76
N CYS A 588 -11.10 29.31 26.56
CA CYS A 588 -9.67 29.55 26.77
C CYS A 588 -9.03 30.19 25.53
N ASN A 589 -8.88 31.53 25.55
CA ASN A 589 -8.18 32.24 24.47
C ASN A 589 -6.72 31.80 24.32
N ALA A 590 -6.01 31.56 25.43
CA ALA A 590 -4.61 31.10 25.37
C ALA A 590 -4.47 29.75 24.65
N ALA A 591 -5.43 28.83 24.83
CA ALA A 591 -5.47 27.56 24.09
C ALA A 591 -5.75 27.81 22.60
N CYS A 592 -6.76 28.63 22.29
CA CYS A 592 -7.14 28.92 20.91
C CYS A 592 -6.01 29.56 20.13
N GLU A 593 -5.31 30.52 20.74
CA GLU A 593 -4.13 31.17 20.13
C GLU A 593 -2.99 30.19 19.93
N ALA A 594 -2.76 29.29 20.89
CA ALA A 594 -1.70 28.28 20.79
C ALA A 594 -2.00 27.24 19.70
N ASP A 595 -3.22 26.69 19.67
CA ASP A 595 -3.69 25.77 18.64
C ASP A 595 -3.64 26.43 17.26
N SER A 596 -4.16 27.67 17.14
CA SER A 596 -4.13 28.44 15.89
C SER A 596 -2.70 28.66 15.38
N ARG A 597 -1.73 28.95 16.26
CA ARG A 597 -0.33 29.08 15.86
C ARG A 597 0.26 27.76 15.37
N ALA A 598 -0.03 26.65 16.05
CA ALA A 598 0.47 25.34 15.66
C ALA A 598 -0.15 24.85 14.35
N PHE A 599 -1.45 25.03 14.17
CA PHE A 599 -2.14 24.72 12.93
C PHE A 599 -1.66 25.61 11.78
N ALA A 600 -1.47 26.92 12.00
CA ALA A 600 -0.86 27.81 11.01
C ALA A 600 0.55 27.35 10.63
N ALA A 601 1.39 26.94 11.60
CA ALA A 601 2.72 26.41 11.32
C ALA A 601 2.67 25.13 10.47
N LEU A 602 1.74 24.21 10.75
CA LEU A 602 1.51 23.02 9.93
C LEU A 602 1.14 23.39 8.49
N LEU A 603 0.16 24.27 8.30
CA LEU A 603 -0.33 24.65 6.97
C LEU A 603 0.72 25.43 6.18
N ARG A 604 1.51 26.29 6.83
CA ARG A 604 2.67 26.96 6.24
C ARG A 604 3.71 25.94 5.76
N HIS A 605 4.05 24.97 6.60
CA HIS A 605 4.99 23.90 6.24
C HIS A 605 4.48 23.13 5.01
N LEU A 606 3.19 22.77 4.96
CA LEU A 606 2.59 22.12 3.79
C LEU A 606 2.67 22.99 2.52
N ALA A 607 2.41 24.30 2.62
CA ALA A 607 2.57 25.20 1.48
C ALA A 607 4.01 25.18 0.93
N GLU A 608 5.00 25.14 1.82
CA GLU A 608 6.42 25.12 1.47
C GLU A 608 6.84 23.79 0.82
N VAL A 609 6.42 22.64 1.38
CA VAL A 609 6.94 21.33 0.96
C VAL A 609 6.02 20.54 0.02
N ASP A 610 4.75 20.93 -0.12
CA ASP A 610 3.75 20.13 -0.84
C ASP A 610 2.96 20.89 -1.93
N SER A 611 2.99 22.22 -1.98
CA SER A 611 2.20 22.99 -2.97
C SER A 611 2.38 22.55 -4.43
N GLN A 612 3.62 22.21 -4.83
CA GLN A 612 3.91 21.72 -6.18
C GLN A 612 3.51 20.26 -6.40
N HIS A 613 3.46 19.45 -5.35
CA HIS A 613 3.19 18.01 -5.43
C HIS A 613 1.70 17.71 -5.33
N GLN A 614 0.99 18.48 -4.49
CA GLN A 614 -0.42 18.29 -4.14
C GLN A 614 -0.69 16.87 -3.61
N THR A 615 0.21 16.39 -2.73
CA THR A 615 0.05 15.09 -2.07
C THR A 615 -1.07 15.16 -1.04
N VAL A 616 -1.12 16.24 -0.24
CA VAL A 616 -2.20 16.51 0.69
C VAL A 616 -3.34 17.20 -0.06
N LEU A 617 -4.55 16.63 0.04
CA LEU A 617 -5.75 17.09 -0.66
C LEU A 617 -6.62 18.00 0.19
N MET A 618 -6.75 17.67 1.46
CA MET A 618 -7.60 18.37 2.43
C MET A 618 -7.00 18.23 3.84
N VAL A 619 -7.45 19.09 4.77
CA VAL A 619 -7.09 18.98 6.18
C VAL A 619 -8.35 19.08 7.06
N GLN A 620 -8.55 18.11 7.94
CA GLN A 620 -9.57 18.19 8.99
C GLN A 620 -9.07 19.10 10.11
N VAL A 621 -9.91 20.01 10.60
CA VAL A 621 -9.63 20.90 11.72
C VAL A 621 -10.31 20.35 12.97
N GLN A 622 -9.49 19.89 13.93
CA GLN A 622 -9.92 19.13 15.10
C GLN A 622 -10.51 17.75 14.74
N ASN A 623 -10.96 16.99 15.73
CA ASN A 623 -11.68 15.74 15.54
C ASN A 623 -12.81 15.56 16.55
N GLU A 624 -14.02 15.27 16.07
CA GLU A 624 -15.22 14.97 16.86
C GLU A 624 -15.37 15.88 18.09
N THR A 625 -15.54 17.17 17.83
CA THR A 625 -15.64 18.18 18.90
C THR A 625 -16.95 18.09 19.68
N GLY A 626 -16.93 18.49 20.96
CA GLY A 626 -18.13 18.54 21.81
C GLY A 626 -17.83 18.18 23.27
N VAL A 627 -18.81 18.35 24.15
CA VAL A 627 -18.71 18.03 25.58
C VAL A 627 -19.45 16.73 25.90
N LEU A 628 -18.79 15.82 26.63
CA LEU A 628 -19.37 14.58 27.14
C LEU A 628 -19.61 14.63 28.66
N GLY A 629 -20.60 13.89 29.14
CA GLY A 629 -20.97 13.78 30.56
C GLY A 629 -21.96 14.83 31.07
N ASP A 630 -22.15 15.94 30.36
CA ASP A 630 -23.20 16.94 30.58
C ASP A 630 -23.42 17.70 29.26
N SER A 631 -24.54 18.41 29.17
CA SER A 631 -24.93 19.22 28.01
C SER A 631 -24.08 20.47 27.80
N ARG A 632 -23.34 20.96 28.82
CA ARG A 632 -22.39 22.08 28.67
C ARG A 632 -21.32 22.14 29.74
N ASP A 633 -20.35 23.03 29.55
CA ASP A 633 -19.42 23.46 30.60
C ASP A 633 -20.16 24.23 31.72
N ARG A 634 -20.05 23.72 32.95
CA ARG A 634 -20.64 24.20 34.21
C ARG A 634 -19.62 24.94 35.08
N SER A 635 -18.42 25.22 34.55
CA SER A 635 -17.43 26.05 35.21
C SER A 635 -17.96 27.47 35.44
N HIS A 636 -17.38 28.19 36.41
CA HIS A 636 -17.85 29.54 36.74
C HIS A 636 -17.79 30.49 35.54
N ARG A 637 -16.74 30.41 34.72
CA ARG A 637 -16.59 31.16 33.46
C ARG A 637 -17.71 30.88 32.46
N ALA A 638 -18.08 29.60 32.31
CA ALA A 638 -19.08 29.18 31.34
C ALA A 638 -20.48 29.57 31.81
N ASN A 639 -20.78 29.45 33.11
CA ASN A 639 -22.03 29.97 33.67
C ASN A 639 -22.16 31.48 33.50
N LYS A 640 -21.06 32.24 33.63
CA LYS A 640 -21.07 33.68 33.37
C LYS A 640 -21.38 33.98 31.90
N ALA A 641 -20.65 33.34 30.97
CA ALA A 641 -20.87 33.52 29.54
C ALA A 641 -22.26 33.07 29.08
N PHE A 642 -22.81 32.00 29.66
CA PHE A 642 -24.16 31.51 29.35
C PHE A 642 -25.27 32.50 29.78
N ALA A 643 -25.01 33.30 30.83
CA ALA A 643 -25.94 34.33 31.30
C ALA A 643 -25.92 35.60 30.43
N GLU A 644 -24.93 35.76 29.56
CA GLU A 644 -24.87 36.85 28.59
C GLU A 644 -25.85 36.60 27.42
N PRO A 645 -26.35 37.66 26.77
CA PRO A 645 -27.23 37.50 25.62
C PRO A 645 -26.53 36.83 24.44
N ILE A 646 -27.30 36.18 23.58
CA ILE A 646 -26.81 35.63 22.31
C ILE A 646 -26.21 36.77 21.48
N PRO A 647 -25.02 36.58 20.87
CA PRO A 647 -24.42 37.59 20.00
C PRO A 647 -25.38 38.09 18.91
N SER A 648 -25.45 39.41 18.74
CA SER A 648 -26.43 40.04 17.84
C SER A 648 -26.22 39.70 16.36
N ASP A 649 -24.97 39.47 15.98
CA ASP A 649 -24.57 39.03 14.65
C ASP A 649 -25.03 37.60 14.34
N LEU A 650 -24.90 36.68 15.31
CA LEU A 650 -25.43 35.32 15.18
C LEU A 650 -26.96 35.34 15.03
N LEU A 651 -27.68 36.10 15.87
CA LEU A 651 -29.14 36.25 15.74
C LEU A 651 -29.54 36.81 14.39
N GLN A 652 -28.85 37.86 13.94
CA GLN A 652 -29.11 38.48 12.65
C GLN A 652 -28.87 37.50 11.49
N TYR A 653 -27.79 36.72 11.54
CA TYR A 653 -27.49 35.68 10.55
C TYR A 653 -28.60 34.62 10.51
N LEU A 654 -28.93 34.02 11.65
CA LEU A 654 -29.94 32.96 11.77
C LEU A 654 -31.34 33.42 11.34
N SER A 655 -31.66 34.71 11.50
CA SER A 655 -32.94 35.29 11.04
C SER A 655 -33.04 35.50 9.52
N ARG A 656 -31.91 35.46 8.80
CA ARG A 656 -31.84 35.77 7.36
C ARG A 656 -31.61 34.55 6.49
N VAL A 657 -30.93 33.53 7.02
CA VAL A 657 -30.62 32.32 6.24
C VAL A 657 -31.80 31.36 6.25
N ASP A 658 -31.94 30.62 5.16
CA ASP A 658 -32.86 29.48 5.12
C ASP A 658 -32.22 28.34 5.93
N THR A 659 -32.55 28.25 7.23
CA THR A 659 -31.92 27.32 8.18
C THR A 659 -32.22 25.85 7.87
N HIS A 660 -31.38 24.96 8.39
CA HIS A 660 -31.49 23.53 8.17
C HIS A 660 -32.85 23.01 8.68
N SER A 661 -33.44 22.03 8.00
CA SER A 661 -34.74 21.45 8.35
C SER A 661 -34.81 20.97 9.80
N ARG A 662 -33.75 20.33 10.32
CA ARG A 662 -33.63 19.96 11.75
C ARG A 662 -33.50 21.15 12.70
N PHE A 663 -32.87 22.26 12.28
CA PHE A 663 -32.84 23.49 13.07
C PHE A 663 -34.25 24.10 13.17
N LYS A 664 -34.94 24.24 12.03
CA LYS A 664 -36.31 24.78 11.94
C LYS A 664 -37.32 24.00 12.79
N LYS A 665 -37.16 22.68 12.91
CA LYS A 665 -37.99 21.84 13.79
C LYS A 665 -37.85 22.22 15.26
N ARG A 666 -36.69 22.70 15.71
CA ARG A 666 -36.46 23.16 17.08
C ARG A 666 -36.87 24.62 17.28
N ILE A 667 -36.63 25.46 16.28
CA ILE A 667 -36.96 26.89 16.30
C ILE A 667 -37.66 27.29 15.01
N SER A 668 -38.94 27.60 15.08
CA SER A 668 -39.75 27.99 13.93
C SER A 668 -39.47 29.41 13.43
N SER A 669 -39.03 30.32 14.30
CA SER A 669 -38.70 31.71 13.94
C SER A 669 -37.61 32.28 14.84
N VAL A 670 -36.58 32.87 14.24
CA VAL A 670 -35.49 33.56 14.97
C VAL A 670 -35.71 35.07 14.93
N PRO A 671 -35.68 35.78 16.08
CA PRO A 671 -35.83 37.23 16.11
C PRO A 671 -34.62 37.90 15.44
N SER A 672 -34.88 38.91 14.61
CA SER A 672 -33.84 39.64 13.86
C SER A 672 -33.12 40.72 14.68
N SER A 673 -33.61 41.06 15.86
CA SER A 673 -33.06 42.06 16.77
C SER A 673 -33.52 41.85 18.22
N GLY A 674 -32.91 42.60 19.15
CA GLY A 674 -33.18 42.52 20.59
C GLY A 674 -32.14 41.70 21.34
N SER A 675 -32.20 41.79 22.68
CA SER A 675 -31.32 41.04 23.59
C SER A 675 -32.04 39.78 24.06
N HIS A 676 -31.66 38.63 23.51
CA HIS A 676 -32.25 37.33 23.84
C HIS A 676 -31.22 36.46 24.53
N SER A 677 -31.59 35.76 25.60
CA SER A 677 -30.75 34.73 26.21
C SER A 677 -30.86 33.40 25.46
N TRP A 678 -29.88 32.51 25.65
CA TRP A 678 -29.91 31.15 25.11
C TRP A 678 -31.22 30.42 25.45
N GLU A 679 -31.65 30.49 26.71
CA GLU A 679 -32.90 29.86 27.15
C GLU A 679 -34.16 30.49 26.56
N SER A 680 -34.13 31.79 26.24
CA SER A 680 -35.29 32.46 25.65
C SER A 680 -35.53 32.05 24.19
N LEU A 681 -34.46 31.75 23.45
CA LEU A 681 -34.55 31.34 22.04
C LEU A 681 -34.67 29.82 21.86
N PHE A 682 -33.84 29.05 22.56
CA PHE A 682 -33.75 27.59 22.41
C PHE A 682 -34.59 26.82 23.45
N GLY A 683 -35.24 27.53 24.38
CA GLY A 683 -35.95 26.93 25.51
C GLY A 683 -35.02 26.57 26.66
N ARG A 684 -35.58 26.41 27.86
CA ARG A 684 -34.80 26.00 29.05
C ARG A 684 -34.30 24.57 28.91
N GLY A 685 -33.09 24.31 29.39
CA GLY A 685 -32.50 22.97 29.48
C GLY A 685 -31.48 22.67 28.39
N THR A 686 -31.36 21.39 28.01
CA THR A 686 -30.24 20.87 27.22
C THR A 686 -30.14 21.46 25.82
N ALA A 687 -31.26 21.92 25.23
CA ALA A 687 -31.25 22.54 23.90
C ALA A 687 -30.53 23.90 23.89
N ALA A 688 -30.77 24.75 24.89
CA ALA A 688 -30.02 26.01 25.06
C ALA A 688 -28.57 25.74 25.46
N ASP A 689 -28.33 24.78 26.35
CA ASP A 689 -26.98 24.37 26.75
C ASP A 689 -26.15 23.91 25.53
N GLU A 690 -26.74 23.09 24.65
CA GLU A 690 -26.10 22.59 23.43
C GLU A 690 -25.85 23.70 22.40
N ALA A 691 -26.83 24.57 22.12
CA ALA A 691 -26.66 25.68 21.19
C ALA A 691 -25.54 26.64 21.64
N PHE A 692 -25.46 26.90 22.95
CA PHE A 692 -24.38 27.67 23.54
C PHE A 692 -23.02 27.00 23.33
N MET A 693 -22.92 25.69 23.59
CA MET A 693 -21.68 24.95 23.36
C MET A 693 -21.31 24.91 21.87
N ALA A 694 -22.27 24.72 20.98
CA ALA A 694 -22.05 24.77 19.54
C ALA A 694 -21.46 26.12 19.13
N HIS A 695 -21.99 27.23 19.65
CA HIS A 695 -21.44 28.56 19.38
C HIS A 695 -20.00 28.71 19.88
N LEU A 696 -19.70 28.30 21.11
CA LEU A 696 -18.35 28.44 21.66
C LEU A 696 -17.32 27.57 20.93
N ILE A 697 -17.66 26.31 20.68
CA ILE A 697 -16.76 25.34 20.03
C ILE A 697 -16.53 25.73 18.57
N SER A 698 -17.59 26.01 17.82
CA SER A 698 -17.44 26.44 16.41
C SER A 698 -16.68 27.76 16.29
N SER A 699 -16.83 28.71 17.22
CA SER A 699 -16.01 29.94 17.24
C SER A 699 -14.53 29.66 17.49
N TYR A 700 -14.22 28.66 18.31
CA TYR A 700 -12.84 28.21 18.53
C TYR A 700 -12.28 27.58 17.25
N VAL A 701 -12.99 26.60 16.67
CA VAL A 701 -12.59 25.89 15.46
C VAL A 701 -12.46 26.86 14.28
N GLY A 702 -13.37 27.81 14.15
CA GLY A 702 -13.36 28.82 13.10
C GLY A 702 -12.11 29.71 13.14
N ARG A 703 -11.64 30.09 14.33
CA ARG A 703 -10.38 30.84 14.50
C ARG A 703 -9.16 30.00 14.11
N VAL A 704 -9.12 28.73 14.52
CA VAL A 704 -8.04 27.81 14.13
C VAL A 704 -8.02 27.62 12.61
N ALA A 705 -9.18 27.32 12.01
CA ALA A 705 -9.34 27.17 10.57
C ALA A 705 -8.90 28.43 9.81
N ALA A 706 -9.31 29.62 10.26
CA ALA A 706 -8.91 30.89 9.66
C ALA A 706 -7.39 31.11 9.71
N ALA A 707 -6.73 30.76 10.81
CA ALA A 707 -5.29 30.87 10.95
C ALA A 707 -4.54 29.96 9.96
N GLY A 708 -4.99 28.71 9.79
CA GLY A 708 -4.39 27.79 8.81
C GLY A 708 -4.68 28.19 7.36
N LYS A 709 -5.92 28.58 7.06
CA LYS A 709 -6.35 29.00 5.71
C LYS A 709 -5.59 30.23 5.21
N ALA A 710 -5.17 31.12 6.13
CA ALA A 710 -4.34 32.28 5.81
C ALA A 710 -2.92 31.90 5.34
N GLU A 711 -2.39 30.75 5.75
CA GLU A 711 -1.07 30.25 5.37
C GLU A 711 -1.14 29.39 4.10
N TYR A 712 -2.15 28.51 4.01
CA TYR A 712 -2.36 27.67 2.83
C TYR A 712 -3.85 27.44 2.58
N PRO A 713 -4.42 27.93 1.46
CA PRO A 713 -5.87 27.92 1.21
C PRO A 713 -6.42 26.55 0.73
N ILE A 714 -5.82 25.44 1.17
CA ILE A 714 -6.29 24.08 0.93
C ILE A 714 -7.70 23.85 1.53
N PRO A 715 -8.55 22.95 0.99
CA PRO A 715 -9.83 22.65 1.58
C PRO A 715 -9.72 22.18 3.03
N LEU A 716 -10.50 22.80 3.90
CA LEU A 716 -10.60 22.50 5.31
C LEU A 716 -12.01 22.01 5.64
N TYR A 717 -12.10 21.03 6.54
CA TYR A 717 -13.39 20.57 7.06
C TYR A 717 -13.29 20.23 8.54
N THR A 718 -14.41 19.94 9.18
CA THR A 718 -14.41 19.29 10.50
C THR A 718 -15.45 18.16 10.49
N ASN A 719 -15.18 17.10 11.23
CA ASN A 719 -16.06 15.93 11.33
C ASN A 719 -17.02 16.00 12.52
N THR A 720 -17.98 15.09 12.54
CA THR A 720 -19.10 15.11 13.48
C THR A 720 -19.39 13.72 14.01
N TRP A 721 -19.17 13.54 15.31
CA TRP A 721 -19.82 12.49 16.07
C TRP A 721 -21.32 12.77 16.17
N LEU A 722 -22.11 12.02 15.39
CA LEU A 722 -23.55 12.22 15.26
C LEU A 722 -24.34 11.84 16.51
N ASN A 723 -25.46 12.55 16.74
CA ASN A 723 -26.47 12.18 17.71
C ASN A 723 -27.51 11.20 17.14
N VAL A 724 -28.27 10.52 18.00
CA VAL A 724 -29.36 9.62 17.61
C VAL A 724 -30.65 10.07 18.29
N GLU A 725 -31.55 10.74 17.58
CA GLU A 725 -32.78 11.28 18.19
C GLU A 725 -33.84 10.20 18.49
N GLY A 726 -33.73 9.02 17.86
CA GLY A 726 -34.59 7.88 18.18
C GLY A 726 -34.14 6.57 17.54
N PRO A 727 -34.65 5.41 18.00
CA PRO A 727 -34.28 4.09 17.48
C PRO A 727 -34.56 3.89 15.98
N SER A 728 -35.49 4.67 15.42
CA SER A 728 -35.80 4.64 13.98
C SER A 728 -34.67 5.20 13.12
N GLU A 729 -33.82 6.08 13.67
CA GLU A 729 -32.67 6.68 12.96
C GLU A 729 -31.45 5.76 12.89
N LEU A 730 -31.49 4.63 13.61
CA LEU A 730 -30.42 3.64 13.64
C LEU A 730 -30.63 2.57 12.56
N ASP A 731 -29.54 2.27 11.89
CA ASP A 731 -29.39 1.23 10.88
C ASP A 731 -28.52 0.10 11.46
N PHE A 732 -29.01 -0.48 12.56
CA PHE A 732 -28.38 -1.66 13.16
C PHE A 732 -28.94 -2.93 12.52
N GLY A 733 -28.09 -3.77 11.93
CA GLY A 733 -28.39 -5.17 11.65
C GLY A 733 -28.54 -6.05 12.91
N GLY A 734 -28.80 -5.48 14.10
CA GLY A 734 -28.91 -6.19 15.38
C GLY A 734 -29.04 -5.22 16.58
N GLY A 735 -30.00 -5.47 17.48
CA GLY A 735 -30.53 -4.53 18.49
C GLY A 735 -29.60 -3.96 19.58
N ALA A 736 -28.53 -3.25 19.20
CA ALA A 736 -27.65 -2.54 20.11
C ALA A 736 -28.34 -1.32 20.75
N PRO A 737 -28.00 -0.94 22.01
CA PRO A 737 -28.64 0.20 22.68
C PRO A 737 -28.26 1.55 22.04
N VAL A 738 -29.20 2.49 22.03
CA VAL A 738 -29.07 3.84 21.41
C VAL A 738 -27.80 4.60 21.84
N VAL A 739 -27.30 4.37 23.06
CA VAL A 739 -26.05 4.95 23.57
C VAL A 739 -24.83 4.60 22.72
N VAL A 740 -24.81 3.42 22.10
CA VAL A 740 -23.70 2.95 21.26
C VAL A 740 -23.61 3.77 19.97
N GLY A 741 -24.74 4.30 19.49
CA GLY A 741 -24.80 5.17 18.32
C GLY A 741 -24.59 6.66 18.61
N GLY A 742 -24.30 7.04 19.86
CA GLY A 742 -24.16 8.44 20.30
C GLY A 742 -25.23 8.88 21.31
N GLY A 743 -26.38 8.20 21.41
CA GLY A 743 -27.43 8.61 22.34
C GLY A 743 -28.28 9.80 21.87
N ASP A 744 -29.37 10.07 22.58
CA ASP A 744 -30.39 11.08 22.24
C ASP A 744 -30.18 12.43 22.93
N LYS A 745 -29.44 12.45 24.03
CA LYS A 745 -29.25 13.66 24.86
C LYS A 745 -27.86 14.27 24.70
N PRO A 746 -27.74 15.61 24.57
CA PRO A 746 -26.45 16.29 24.59
C PRO A 746 -25.66 15.93 25.86
N GLY A 747 -24.40 15.53 25.69
CA GLY A 747 -23.56 15.01 26.76
C GLY A 747 -23.47 13.48 26.79
N ILE A 748 -24.42 12.78 26.16
CA ILE A 748 -24.25 11.36 25.80
C ILE A 748 -23.49 11.26 24.47
N TYR A 749 -23.91 12.04 23.47
CA TYR A 749 -23.06 12.42 22.33
C TYR A 749 -22.33 13.73 22.67
N PRO A 750 -21.22 14.05 21.99
CA PRO A 750 -20.49 15.29 22.23
C PRO A 750 -21.36 16.54 21.98
N SER A 751 -21.82 17.16 23.06
CA SER A 751 -22.68 18.36 23.00
C SER A 751 -21.94 19.52 22.35
N GLY A 752 -22.56 20.12 21.34
CA GLY A 752 -22.01 21.25 20.60
C GLY A 752 -21.24 20.88 19.32
N GLY A 753 -21.09 19.59 18.99
CA GLY A 753 -20.56 19.15 17.68
C GLY A 753 -21.45 19.61 16.50
N PRO A 754 -20.97 19.49 15.24
CA PRO A 754 -21.71 19.95 14.05
C PRO A 754 -22.90 19.06 13.65
N CYS A 755 -23.77 18.71 14.59
CA CYS A 755 -24.97 17.93 14.30
C CYS A 755 -26.01 18.75 13.49
N PRO A 756 -26.89 18.12 12.68
CA PRO A 756 -27.78 18.82 11.76
C PRO A 756 -28.67 19.91 12.37
N HIS A 757 -29.07 19.77 13.63
CA HIS A 757 -29.89 20.75 14.35
C HIS A 757 -29.14 21.99 14.86
N VAL A 758 -27.81 22.03 14.76
CA VAL A 758 -26.96 23.19 15.11
C VAL A 758 -26.00 23.60 13.99
N LEU A 759 -26.10 23.00 12.80
CA LEU A 759 -25.23 23.30 11.65
C LEU A 759 -25.22 24.79 11.28
N ASP A 760 -26.35 25.50 11.39
CA ASP A 760 -26.41 26.93 11.04
C ASP A 760 -25.57 27.80 12.00
N ILE A 761 -25.41 27.40 13.26
CA ILE A 761 -24.48 28.07 14.21
C ILE A 761 -23.04 27.82 13.78
N TRP A 762 -22.73 26.58 13.37
CA TRP A 762 -21.41 26.21 12.87
C TRP A 762 -21.05 27.00 11.61
N ARG A 763 -21.92 27.02 10.60
CA ARG A 763 -21.70 27.78 9.35
C ARG A 763 -21.42 29.26 9.58
N PHE A 764 -22.09 29.88 10.56
CA PHE A 764 -21.83 31.27 10.95
C PHE A 764 -20.41 31.45 11.49
N ASN A 765 -19.99 30.58 12.40
CA ASN A 765 -18.74 30.70 13.13
C ASN A 765 -17.51 30.15 12.37
N THR A 766 -17.70 29.33 11.33
CA THR A 766 -16.62 28.66 10.59
C THR A 766 -16.59 29.00 9.10
N PRO A 767 -16.54 30.28 8.68
CA PRO A 767 -16.52 30.66 7.26
C PRO A 767 -15.26 30.19 6.51
N SER A 768 -14.20 29.78 7.23
CA SER A 768 -12.96 29.25 6.64
C SER A 768 -12.95 27.72 6.46
N LEU A 769 -14.01 27.02 6.89
CA LEU A 769 -14.23 25.62 6.54
C LEU A 769 -15.05 25.54 5.25
N ASP A 770 -14.65 24.64 4.35
CA ASP A 770 -15.30 24.42 3.06
C ASP A 770 -16.50 23.47 3.18
N LEU A 771 -16.50 22.58 4.18
CA LEU A 771 -17.62 21.68 4.49
C LEU A 771 -17.65 21.22 5.94
N LEU A 772 -18.82 20.74 6.36
CA LEU A 772 -19.06 20.03 7.62
C LEU A 772 -19.36 18.57 7.29
N ALA A 773 -18.68 17.63 7.95
CA ALA A 773 -18.70 16.22 7.58
C ALA A 773 -19.28 15.33 8.70
N PRO A 774 -20.06 14.27 8.36
CA PRO A 774 -20.54 13.29 9.32
C PRO A 774 -19.63 12.06 9.46
N ASP A 775 -19.45 11.57 10.68
CA ASP A 775 -18.89 10.24 10.96
C ASP A 775 -20.03 9.22 11.02
N LEU A 776 -20.11 8.34 10.02
CA LEU A 776 -21.33 7.59 9.68
C LEU A 776 -21.19 6.09 9.95
N TYR A 777 -21.33 5.70 11.23
CA TYR A 777 -21.17 4.31 11.66
C TYR A 777 -22.48 3.53 11.84
N PHE A 778 -23.53 4.18 12.35
CA PHE A 778 -24.71 3.49 12.89
C PHE A 778 -26.04 4.04 12.40
N HIS A 779 -26.03 5.22 11.79
CA HIS A 779 -27.25 5.93 11.39
C HIS A 779 -27.76 5.44 10.04
N ASP A 780 -29.05 5.72 9.78
CA ASP A 780 -29.61 5.58 8.45
C ASP A 780 -28.80 6.39 7.44
N TYR A 781 -28.09 5.66 6.58
CA TYR A 781 -27.04 6.21 5.75
C TYR A 781 -27.56 7.29 4.80
N GLU A 782 -28.72 7.07 4.19
CA GLU A 782 -29.35 8.00 3.26
C GLU A 782 -29.83 9.27 3.98
N THR A 783 -30.49 9.12 5.13
CA THR A 783 -30.96 10.25 5.94
C THR A 783 -29.80 11.17 6.32
N VAL A 784 -28.65 10.61 6.71
CA VAL A 784 -27.48 11.43 7.04
C VAL A 784 -26.90 12.09 5.79
N CYS A 785 -26.75 11.37 4.68
CA CYS A 785 -26.29 11.97 3.42
C CYS A 785 -27.18 13.15 3.00
N ARG A 786 -28.50 13.04 3.19
CA ARG A 786 -29.47 14.10 2.91
C ARG A 786 -29.31 15.31 3.84
N ASN A 787 -29.21 15.08 5.15
CA ASN A 787 -28.99 16.16 6.12
C ASN A 787 -27.69 16.94 5.82
N TYR A 788 -26.61 16.23 5.48
CA TYR A 788 -25.31 16.86 5.20
C TYR A 788 -25.14 17.37 3.77
N THR A 789 -26.12 17.18 2.89
CA THR A 789 -26.17 17.85 1.57
C THR A 789 -27.19 18.98 1.53
N GLU A 790 -28.04 19.08 2.54
CA GLU A 790 -28.99 20.18 2.68
C GLU A 790 -28.25 21.54 2.69
N GLN A 791 -28.89 22.55 2.10
CA GLN A 791 -28.35 23.91 1.96
C GLN A 791 -27.01 23.95 1.18
N GLY A 792 -26.71 22.95 0.36
CA GLY A 792 -25.57 22.95 -0.56
C GLY A 792 -24.22 22.63 0.07
N ASN A 793 -24.19 22.05 1.28
CA ASN A 793 -22.95 21.54 1.88
C ASN A 793 -22.40 20.39 1.03
N THR A 794 -21.09 20.41 0.77
CA THR A 794 -20.45 19.35 -0.01
C THR A 794 -20.29 18.12 0.87
N LEU A 795 -20.78 16.96 0.43
CA LEU A 795 -20.72 15.74 1.23
C LEU A 795 -19.31 15.14 1.19
N PHE A 796 -18.77 14.85 2.36
CA PHE A 796 -17.60 14.01 2.56
C PHE A 796 -17.84 13.17 3.82
N ILE A 797 -17.66 11.86 3.74
CA ILE A 797 -17.86 10.93 4.87
C ILE A 797 -16.46 10.45 5.30
N PRO A 798 -15.78 11.16 6.23
CA PRO A 798 -14.41 10.85 6.65
C PRO A 798 -14.29 9.53 7.43
N GLU A 799 -15.36 9.15 8.13
CA GLU A 799 -15.41 7.91 8.89
C GLU A 799 -16.70 7.13 8.59
N GLN A 800 -16.57 5.83 8.35
CA GLN A 800 -17.67 4.88 8.29
C GLN A 800 -17.19 3.46 8.63
N ARG A 801 -18.11 2.50 8.63
CA ARG A 801 -17.79 1.07 8.82
C ARG A 801 -16.89 0.54 7.70
N ARG A 802 -15.97 -0.35 8.07
CA ARG A 802 -15.02 -1.05 7.17
C ARG A 802 -15.48 -2.42 6.66
N ASP A 803 -16.64 -2.88 7.10
CA ASP A 803 -17.19 -4.17 6.69
C ASP A 803 -18.02 -4.08 5.40
N GLU A 804 -18.52 -5.22 4.93
CA GLU A 804 -19.29 -5.31 3.68
C GLU A 804 -20.52 -4.39 3.69
N TYR A 805 -21.11 -4.20 4.87
CA TYR A 805 -22.23 -3.30 5.08
C TYR A 805 -21.87 -1.85 4.75
N GLY A 806 -20.72 -1.35 5.25
CA GLY A 806 -20.20 -0.03 4.91
C GLY A 806 -19.75 0.07 3.46
N ALA A 807 -19.16 -1.00 2.92
CA ALA A 807 -18.70 -1.06 1.54
C ALA A 807 -19.83 -0.89 0.52
N ARG A 808 -21.00 -1.50 0.74
CA ARG A 808 -22.17 -1.33 -0.15
C ARG A 808 -22.71 0.11 -0.19
N ARG A 809 -22.61 0.84 0.93
CA ARG A 809 -23.22 2.17 1.07
C ARG A 809 -22.46 3.27 0.33
N VAL A 810 -21.21 3.03 -0.05
CA VAL A 810 -20.42 4.02 -0.83
C VAL A 810 -21.06 4.34 -2.17
N TRP A 811 -21.75 3.38 -2.79
CA TRP A 811 -22.44 3.58 -4.06
C TRP A 811 -23.50 4.68 -3.97
N LEU A 812 -24.30 4.67 -2.90
CA LEU A 812 -25.31 5.70 -2.64
C LEU A 812 -24.66 7.07 -2.44
N SER A 813 -23.61 7.16 -1.61
CA SER A 813 -22.98 8.46 -1.30
C SER A 813 -22.29 9.07 -2.53
N TYR A 814 -21.54 8.30 -3.32
CA TYR A 814 -20.91 8.81 -4.53
C TYR A 814 -21.92 9.20 -5.60
N ALA A 815 -22.79 8.26 -6.00
CA ALA A 815 -23.62 8.46 -7.19
C ALA A 815 -24.82 9.36 -6.91
N THR A 816 -25.55 9.16 -5.81
CA THR A 816 -26.78 9.95 -5.52
C THR A 816 -26.45 11.29 -4.87
N TYR A 817 -25.53 11.32 -3.92
CA TYR A 817 -25.23 12.53 -3.13
C TYR A 817 -23.96 13.27 -3.55
N GLY A 818 -23.22 12.75 -4.53
CA GLY A 818 -22.02 13.41 -5.06
C GLY A 818 -20.92 13.59 -4.01
N ALA A 819 -20.78 12.63 -3.09
CA ALA A 819 -19.75 12.68 -2.06
C ALA A 819 -18.35 12.79 -2.67
N LEU A 820 -17.50 13.63 -2.08
CA LEU A 820 -16.08 13.70 -2.44
C LEU A 820 -15.34 12.40 -2.12
N GLY A 821 -15.84 11.67 -1.11
CA GLY A 821 -15.28 10.42 -0.62
C GLY A 821 -16.12 9.84 0.51
N ALA A 822 -16.04 8.51 0.66
CA ALA A 822 -16.57 7.78 1.81
C ALA A 822 -15.50 6.82 2.34
N SER A 823 -15.01 7.11 3.54
CA SER A 823 -13.75 6.60 4.07
C SER A 823 -13.99 5.64 5.23
N PRO A 824 -13.74 4.33 5.06
CA PRO A 824 -13.83 3.39 6.16
C PRO A 824 -12.71 3.59 7.18
N PHE A 825 -13.06 3.60 8.47
CA PHE A 825 -12.10 3.76 9.56
C PHE A 825 -11.34 2.46 9.88
N GLY A 826 -10.06 2.59 10.26
CA GLY A 826 -9.18 1.47 10.58
C GLY A 826 -8.80 0.63 9.35
N ILE A 827 -8.69 1.28 8.19
CA ILE A 827 -8.53 0.64 6.88
C ILE A 827 -7.23 -0.18 6.76
N ASP A 828 -6.20 0.19 7.52
CA ASP A 828 -4.89 -0.47 7.63
C ASP A 828 -4.96 -1.90 8.23
N THR A 829 -6.16 -2.41 8.51
CA THR A 829 -6.43 -3.78 8.98
C THR A 829 -7.53 -4.52 8.21
N GLY A 830 -8.00 -4.02 7.06
CA GLY A 830 -9.05 -4.70 6.28
C GLY A 830 -9.51 -3.96 5.03
N SER A 831 -8.58 -3.55 4.18
CA SER A 831 -8.84 -2.79 2.94
C SER A 831 -9.45 -3.60 1.79
N ASP A 832 -9.32 -4.93 1.81
CA ASP A 832 -9.81 -5.83 0.75
C ASP A 832 -11.33 -5.78 0.56
N ILE A 833 -12.06 -5.60 1.66
CA ILE A 833 -13.52 -5.56 1.66
C ILE A 833 -14.03 -4.42 0.77
N ILE A 834 -13.53 -3.20 0.98
CA ILE A 834 -13.91 -2.02 0.21
C ILE A 834 -13.21 -1.96 -1.15
N GLY A 835 -12.02 -2.57 -1.27
CA GLY A 835 -11.19 -2.50 -2.48
C GLY A 835 -11.89 -3.03 -3.73
N ARG A 836 -12.81 -3.99 -3.58
CA ARG A 836 -13.66 -4.48 -4.67
C ARG A 836 -14.56 -3.39 -5.27
N GLU A 837 -15.15 -2.56 -4.41
CA GLU A 837 -16.03 -1.47 -4.84
C GLU A 837 -15.23 -0.29 -5.40
N PHE A 838 -14.10 0.04 -4.76
CA PHE A 838 -13.18 1.08 -5.21
C PHE A 838 -12.55 0.76 -6.56
N LYS A 839 -12.29 -0.52 -6.86
CA LYS A 839 -11.86 -0.94 -8.20
C LYS A 839 -12.84 -0.50 -9.28
N LEU A 840 -14.12 -0.82 -9.11
CA LEU A 840 -15.18 -0.50 -10.07
C LEU A 840 -15.40 1.01 -10.20
N LEU A 841 -15.40 1.73 -9.07
CA LEU A 841 -15.47 3.20 -9.06
C LEU A 841 -14.28 3.82 -9.78
N ASN A 842 -13.05 3.31 -9.58
CA ASN A 842 -11.86 3.83 -10.27
C ASN A 842 -11.91 3.57 -11.78
N GLN A 843 -12.37 2.38 -12.20
CA GLN A 843 -12.53 2.04 -13.62
C GLN A 843 -13.55 2.94 -14.31
N THR A 844 -14.61 3.35 -13.61
CA THR A 844 -15.73 4.11 -14.20
C THR A 844 -15.75 5.59 -13.81
N LYS A 845 -14.69 6.08 -13.15
CA LYS A 845 -14.64 7.43 -12.55
C LYS A 845 -14.90 8.57 -13.52
N GLN A 846 -14.48 8.44 -14.78
CA GLN A 846 -14.69 9.51 -15.77
C GLN A 846 -16.18 9.73 -16.03
N TYR A 847 -16.97 8.65 -16.19
CA TYR A 847 -18.41 8.73 -16.40
C TYR A 847 -19.13 9.25 -15.16
N LEU A 848 -18.70 8.83 -13.97
CA LEU A 848 -19.26 9.33 -12.71
C LEU A 848 -19.01 10.83 -12.52
N LEU A 849 -17.77 11.28 -12.74
CA LEU A 849 -17.38 12.69 -12.58
C LEU A 849 -18.00 13.57 -13.66
N ASP A 850 -18.19 13.07 -14.87
CA ASP A 850 -18.79 13.81 -15.99
C ASP A 850 -20.32 13.84 -15.95
N ALA A 851 -20.97 12.97 -15.17
CA ALA A 851 -22.42 12.98 -15.04
C ALA A 851 -22.93 14.19 -14.25
N ALA A 852 -24.13 14.68 -14.59
CA ALA A 852 -24.86 15.60 -13.73
C ALA A 852 -25.50 14.84 -12.56
N PRO A 853 -25.75 15.47 -11.39
CA PRO A 853 -26.43 14.80 -10.27
C PRO A 853 -27.78 14.18 -10.66
N GLU A 854 -28.51 14.81 -11.59
CA GLU A 854 -29.77 14.34 -12.15
C GLU A 854 -29.63 13.06 -13.01
N ASP A 855 -28.44 12.81 -13.57
CA ASP A 855 -28.15 11.71 -14.48
C ASP A 855 -27.56 10.47 -13.81
N ARG A 856 -27.48 10.43 -12.48
CA ARG A 856 -26.93 9.27 -11.77
C ARG A 856 -27.61 8.99 -10.45
N PHE A 857 -27.69 7.72 -10.07
CA PHE A 857 -28.03 7.31 -8.70
C PHE A 857 -27.33 6.01 -8.34
N GLY A 858 -27.02 5.90 -7.05
CA GLY A 858 -26.50 4.69 -6.42
C GLY A 858 -27.57 4.04 -5.55
N PHE A 859 -27.39 2.74 -5.31
CA PHE A 859 -28.32 1.92 -4.55
C PHE A 859 -27.58 0.77 -3.87
N PHE A 860 -28.25 0.14 -2.89
CA PHE A 860 -27.76 -1.06 -2.22
C PHE A 860 -28.92 -1.92 -1.69
N PHE A 861 -28.59 -3.19 -1.44
CA PHE A 861 -29.42 -4.24 -0.88
C PHE A 861 -28.58 -5.04 0.12
N ASP A 862 -29.03 -5.13 1.39
CA ASP A 862 -28.35 -5.89 2.44
C ASP A 862 -28.71 -7.39 2.38
N GLU A 863 -28.10 -8.24 3.21
CA GLU A 863 -28.21 -9.71 3.13
C GLU A 863 -29.63 -10.25 3.31
N GLU A 864 -30.47 -9.53 4.05
CA GLU A 864 -31.88 -9.85 4.23
C GLU A 864 -32.76 -8.67 3.84
N PRO A 865 -33.94 -8.93 3.27
CA PRO A 865 -34.93 -7.91 3.04
C PRO A 865 -35.24 -7.15 4.32
N SER A 866 -35.20 -5.83 4.25
CA SER A 866 -35.44 -4.96 5.41
C SER A 866 -36.73 -4.20 5.21
N ASP A 867 -37.65 -4.28 6.17
CA ASP A 867 -38.87 -3.47 6.14
C ASP A 867 -38.59 -1.95 6.12
N LYS A 868 -37.37 -1.54 6.51
CA LYS A 868 -36.94 -0.13 6.50
C LYS A 868 -36.33 0.32 5.17
N LYS A 869 -35.82 -0.61 4.34
CA LYS A 869 -35.10 -0.27 3.11
C LYS A 869 -35.93 -0.66 1.89
N PRO A 870 -35.87 0.12 0.81
CA PRO A 870 -36.60 -0.22 -0.39
C PRO A 870 -36.03 -1.51 -1.01
N GLU A 871 -36.89 -2.51 -1.21
CA GLU A 871 -36.58 -3.69 -2.05
C GLU A 871 -36.47 -3.34 -3.54
N GLN A 872 -36.87 -2.12 -3.90
CA GLN A 872 -36.84 -1.58 -5.25
C GLN A 872 -36.38 -0.11 -5.22
N TRP A 873 -35.28 0.18 -5.92
CA TRP A 873 -34.85 1.54 -6.20
C TRP A 873 -35.39 1.98 -7.56
N THR A 874 -35.77 3.24 -7.71
CA THR A 874 -36.38 3.71 -8.96
C THR A 874 -36.03 5.15 -9.23
N ARG A 875 -35.73 5.44 -10.50
CA ARG A 875 -35.49 6.80 -10.98
C ARG A 875 -35.96 6.97 -12.41
N THR A 876 -36.48 8.16 -12.71
CA THR A 876 -36.91 8.53 -14.06
C THR A 876 -35.88 9.44 -14.70
N PHE A 877 -35.44 9.11 -15.91
CA PHE A 877 -34.52 9.87 -16.76
C PHE A 877 -35.23 10.20 -18.07
N GLY A 878 -35.74 11.42 -18.18
CA GLY A 878 -36.58 11.80 -19.31
C GLY A 878 -37.76 10.84 -19.48
N ASP A 879 -37.81 10.19 -20.64
CA ASP A 879 -38.89 9.27 -21.04
C ASP A 879 -38.69 7.82 -20.55
N ILE A 880 -37.62 7.53 -19.79
CA ILE A 880 -37.31 6.18 -19.31
C ILE A 880 -37.32 6.14 -17.78
N LYS A 881 -38.11 5.23 -17.22
CA LYS A 881 -38.11 4.87 -15.80
C LYS A 881 -37.24 3.63 -15.60
N VAL A 882 -36.14 3.79 -14.86
CA VAL A 882 -35.24 2.72 -14.47
C VAL A 882 -35.66 2.20 -13.09
N ILE A 883 -35.85 0.90 -13.01
CA ILE A 883 -36.23 0.18 -11.79
C ILE A 883 -35.14 -0.83 -11.48
N VAL A 884 -34.57 -0.76 -10.28
CA VAL A 884 -33.50 -1.63 -9.82
C VAL A 884 -33.98 -2.47 -8.64
N GLU A 885 -33.84 -3.77 -8.75
CA GLU A 885 -34.28 -4.76 -7.77
C GLU A 885 -33.14 -5.76 -7.52
N ARG A 886 -33.23 -6.56 -6.45
CA ARG A 886 -32.24 -7.63 -6.19
C ARG A 886 -32.16 -8.57 -7.38
N CYS A 887 -30.96 -9.01 -7.74
CA CYS A 887 -30.80 -9.92 -8.87
C CYS A 887 -31.64 -11.20 -8.63
N PHE A 888 -32.44 -11.58 -9.63
CA PHE A 888 -33.25 -12.78 -9.53
C PHE A 888 -32.33 -14.00 -9.44
N VAL A 889 -32.64 -14.91 -8.51
CA VAL A 889 -32.01 -16.23 -8.37
C VAL A 889 -33.09 -17.25 -7.97
N PHE A 890 -32.82 -18.55 -8.12
CA PHE A 890 -33.76 -19.60 -7.72
C PHE A 890 -33.68 -19.96 -6.24
N GLY A 891 -32.54 -19.70 -5.60
CA GLY A 891 -32.32 -19.85 -4.16
C GLY A 891 -32.55 -18.54 -3.40
N LYS A 892 -31.69 -18.25 -2.41
CA LYS A 892 -31.77 -17.02 -1.62
C LYS A 892 -31.10 -15.86 -2.37
N PRO A 893 -31.83 -14.75 -2.66
CA PRO A 893 -31.21 -13.55 -3.20
C PRO A 893 -30.13 -13.01 -2.27
N GLY A 894 -28.96 -12.73 -2.83
CA GLY A 894 -27.82 -12.17 -2.08
C GLY A 894 -27.95 -10.65 -1.86
N PRO A 895 -26.98 -10.07 -1.12
CA PRO A 895 -26.80 -8.62 -1.10
C PRO A 895 -26.36 -8.12 -2.49
N GLY A 896 -26.54 -6.83 -2.74
CA GLY A 896 -26.16 -6.19 -3.99
C GLY A 896 -25.97 -4.69 -3.84
N ALA A 897 -25.16 -4.07 -4.69
CA ALA A 897 -24.98 -2.63 -4.71
C ALA A 897 -24.39 -2.18 -6.04
N GLY A 898 -24.59 -0.91 -6.37
CA GLY A 898 -24.12 -0.37 -7.63
C GLY A 898 -24.65 1.04 -7.90
N MET A 899 -24.39 1.51 -9.12
CA MET A 899 -24.90 2.76 -9.64
C MET A 899 -25.39 2.62 -11.08
N ILE A 900 -26.35 3.47 -11.43
CA ILE A 900 -26.79 3.72 -12.80
C ILE A 900 -26.35 5.13 -13.18
N ILE A 901 -25.72 5.28 -14.36
CA ILE A 901 -25.40 6.57 -14.97
C ILE A 901 -26.09 6.65 -16.32
N HIS A 902 -26.90 7.69 -16.52
CA HIS A 902 -27.49 8.04 -17.81
C HIS A 902 -26.44 8.72 -18.69
N LEU A 903 -26.13 8.11 -19.84
CA LEU A 903 -25.10 8.58 -20.78
C LEU A 903 -25.68 9.53 -21.85
N GLY A 904 -26.97 9.88 -21.74
CA GLY A 904 -27.73 10.59 -22.74
C GLY A 904 -28.54 9.67 -23.65
N ASN A 905 -29.55 10.26 -24.32
CA ASN A 905 -30.54 9.54 -25.13
C ASN A 905 -31.25 8.45 -24.29
N SER A 906 -31.18 7.20 -24.73
CA SER A 906 -31.70 6.05 -24.00
C SER A 906 -30.59 5.12 -23.51
N LYS A 907 -29.36 5.63 -23.33
CA LYS A 907 -28.20 4.82 -22.93
C LYS A 907 -27.87 4.96 -21.45
N PHE A 908 -27.58 3.83 -20.81
CA PHE A 908 -27.32 3.72 -19.38
C PHE A 908 -26.10 2.85 -19.11
N LEU A 909 -25.21 3.32 -18.25
CA LEU A 909 -24.11 2.54 -17.69
C LEU A 909 -24.52 1.98 -16.34
N LEU A 910 -24.43 0.66 -16.20
CA LEU A 910 -24.71 -0.11 -14.99
C LEU A 910 -23.37 -0.57 -14.43
N VAL A 911 -23.12 -0.25 -13.17
CA VAL A 911 -21.88 -0.63 -12.49
C VAL A 911 -22.21 -1.23 -11.13
N GLY A 912 -21.68 -2.41 -10.84
CA GLY A 912 -21.91 -3.11 -9.57
C GLY A 912 -22.41 -4.54 -9.75
N ARG A 913 -22.93 -5.12 -8.67
CA ARG A 913 -23.32 -6.55 -8.61
C ARG A 913 -24.50 -6.79 -7.68
N GLY A 914 -25.15 -7.94 -7.82
CA GLY A 914 -26.27 -8.38 -6.98
C GLY A 914 -27.61 -7.71 -7.27
N PHE A 915 -27.75 -7.08 -8.43
CA PHE A 915 -28.99 -6.42 -8.84
C PHE A 915 -29.40 -6.81 -10.26
N HIS A 916 -30.62 -6.46 -10.63
CA HIS A 916 -31.02 -6.38 -12.03
C HIS A 916 -31.72 -5.05 -12.27
N ALA A 917 -31.67 -4.54 -13.51
CA ALA A 917 -32.28 -3.28 -13.88
C ALA A 917 -33.32 -3.48 -14.99
N ARG A 918 -34.51 -2.92 -14.79
CA ARG A 918 -35.61 -2.89 -15.76
C ARG A 918 -35.83 -1.48 -16.27
N PHE A 919 -36.16 -1.37 -17.55
CA PHE A 919 -36.36 -0.11 -18.25
C PHE A 919 -37.80 -0.05 -18.73
N LYS A 920 -38.58 0.88 -18.18
CA LYS A 920 -39.96 1.13 -18.60
C LYS A 920 -40.08 2.50 -19.26
N ALA A 921 -40.99 2.62 -20.19
CA ALA A 921 -41.39 3.93 -20.67
C ALA A 921 -42.04 4.73 -19.52
N ALA A 922 -41.66 5.99 -19.37
CA ALA A 922 -42.28 6.94 -18.46
C ALA A 922 -43.37 7.78 -19.15
N ARG A 923 -43.49 7.66 -20.48
CA ARG A 923 -44.51 8.34 -21.27
C ARG A 923 -45.87 7.67 -21.10
N GLU A 924 -46.93 8.47 -21.14
CA GLU A 924 -48.30 7.94 -21.05
C GLU A 924 -48.69 7.18 -22.32
N ASP A 925 -48.26 7.65 -23.50
CA ASP A 925 -48.58 7.08 -24.82
C ASP A 925 -47.83 5.79 -25.17
N ALA A 926 -46.79 5.45 -24.42
CA ALA A 926 -46.02 4.25 -24.67
C ALA A 926 -46.77 2.99 -24.21
N THR A 927 -46.85 2.00 -25.10
CA THR A 927 -47.44 0.68 -24.85
C THR A 927 -46.38 -0.35 -24.44
N PHE A 928 -45.11 -0.08 -24.76
CA PHE A 928 -43.99 -0.96 -24.45
C PHE A 928 -42.76 -0.17 -23.96
N GLY A 929 -41.97 -0.77 -23.08
CA GLY A 929 -40.63 -0.32 -22.74
C GLY A 929 -39.74 -1.51 -22.39
N GLY A 930 -38.50 -1.49 -22.87
CA GLY A 930 -37.56 -2.58 -22.64
C GLY A 930 -36.14 -2.26 -23.09
N ILE A 931 -35.32 -3.30 -23.19
CA ILE A 931 -33.91 -3.22 -23.59
C ILE A 931 -33.80 -3.47 -25.10
N LEU A 932 -33.23 -2.52 -25.82
CA LEU A 932 -32.89 -2.65 -27.23
C LEU A 932 -31.58 -3.42 -27.39
N CYS A 933 -30.58 -3.06 -26.57
CA CYS A 933 -29.27 -3.70 -26.58
C CYS A 933 -28.70 -3.72 -25.15
N GLY A 934 -28.15 -4.87 -24.74
CA GLY A 934 -27.36 -5.01 -23.52
C GLY A 934 -25.94 -5.42 -23.88
N GLU A 935 -24.95 -4.68 -23.42
CA GLU A 935 -23.54 -4.92 -23.72
C GLU A 935 -22.75 -5.04 -22.42
N GLU A 936 -22.04 -6.16 -22.24
CA GLU A 936 -21.03 -6.25 -21.19
C GLU A 936 -19.81 -5.45 -21.62
N LYS A 937 -19.33 -4.58 -20.73
CA LYS A 937 -18.21 -3.68 -21.01
C LYS A 937 -16.98 -4.05 -20.20
N GLU A 938 -15.83 -3.83 -20.81
CA GLU A 938 -14.55 -3.73 -20.10
C GLU A 938 -14.00 -2.30 -20.24
N VAL A 939 -13.11 -1.91 -19.33
CA VAL A 939 -12.48 -0.60 -19.34
C VAL A 939 -11.03 -0.76 -19.71
N ASP A 940 -10.60 -0.06 -20.76
CA ASP A 940 -9.20 -0.06 -21.21
C ASP A 940 -8.28 0.77 -20.28
N GLU A 941 -6.98 0.76 -20.56
CA GLU A 941 -5.97 1.51 -19.77
C GLU A 941 -6.20 3.03 -19.76
N ASN A 942 -6.96 3.56 -20.73
CA ASN A 942 -7.28 4.98 -20.85
C ASN A 942 -8.63 5.33 -20.21
N GLY A 943 -9.39 4.36 -19.70
CA GLY A 943 -10.71 4.58 -19.11
C GLY A 943 -11.88 4.45 -20.10
N ASN A 944 -11.64 4.08 -21.37
CA ASN A 944 -12.71 3.96 -22.36
C ASN A 944 -13.43 2.61 -22.22
N LEU A 945 -14.74 2.62 -22.45
CA LEU A 945 -15.58 1.42 -22.47
C LEU A 945 -15.39 0.68 -23.80
N GLN A 946 -15.07 -0.61 -23.71
CA GLN A 946 -15.01 -1.53 -24.84
C GLN A 946 -16.07 -2.62 -24.67
N THR A 947 -16.78 -2.96 -25.74
CA THR A 947 -17.77 -4.05 -25.71
C THR A 947 -17.04 -5.38 -25.70
N LEU A 948 -17.19 -6.13 -24.60
CA LEU A 948 -16.66 -7.49 -24.47
C LEU A 948 -17.59 -8.50 -25.16
N ARG A 949 -18.90 -8.41 -24.88
CA ARG A 949 -19.93 -9.24 -25.52
C ARG A 949 -21.30 -8.58 -25.43
N ILE A 950 -22.20 -9.05 -26.28
CA ILE A 950 -23.62 -8.68 -26.25
C ILE A 950 -24.37 -9.67 -25.34
N LEU A 951 -25.21 -9.15 -24.47
CA LEU A 951 -26.10 -9.89 -23.59
C LEU A 951 -27.52 -9.82 -24.18
N ASN A 952 -28.19 -10.97 -24.26
CA ASN A 952 -29.55 -11.10 -24.78
C ASN A 952 -30.21 -12.33 -24.13
N GLY A 953 -31.35 -12.82 -24.63
CA GLY A 953 -31.94 -14.08 -24.16
C GLY A 953 -32.15 -14.11 -22.64
N ASP A 954 -31.70 -15.18 -21.98
CA ASP A 954 -31.83 -15.34 -20.54
C ASP A 954 -31.09 -14.24 -19.75
N GLU A 955 -29.93 -13.78 -20.24
CA GLU A 955 -29.11 -12.74 -19.61
C GLU A 955 -29.81 -11.37 -19.55
N THR A 956 -30.79 -11.16 -20.42
CA THR A 956 -31.64 -9.95 -20.43
C THR A 956 -33.11 -10.25 -20.08
N ARG A 957 -33.45 -11.51 -19.75
CA ARG A 957 -34.84 -11.99 -19.68
C ARG A 957 -35.67 -11.57 -20.90
N HIS A 958 -35.13 -11.81 -22.10
CA HIS A 958 -35.71 -11.41 -23.37
C HIS A 958 -36.01 -9.90 -23.48
N GLY A 959 -35.11 -9.07 -22.95
CA GLY A 959 -35.19 -7.61 -23.00
C GLY A 959 -35.93 -6.95 -21.83
N GLU A 960 -36.38 -7.72 -20.83
CA GLU A 960 -37.08 -7.19 -19.65
C GLU A 960 -36.13 -6.67 -18.57
N PHE A 961 -35.04 -7.39 -18.28
CA PHE A 961 -34.15 -7.13 -17.16
C PHE A 961 -32.68 -7.30 -17.53
N MET A 962 -31.86 -6.27 -17.33
CA MET A 962 -30.41 -6.44 -17.41
C MET A 962 -29.89 -7.07 -16.11
N MET A 963 -29.39 -8.30 -16.20
CA MET A 963 -28.94 -9.07 -15.03
C MET A 963 -27.49 -8.73 -14.64
N MET A 964 -27.27 -8.34 -13.38
CA MET A 964 -25.96 -8.05 -12.79
C MET A 964 -25.76 -8.90 -11.52
N PRO A 965 -25.54 -10.23 -11.65
CA PRO A 965 -25.55 -11.19 -10.53
C PRO A 965 -24.34 -11.07 -9.60
N ASN A 966 -24.39 -11.77 -8.46
CA ASN A 966 -23.23 -11.96 -7.58
C ASN A 966 -22.21 -12.93 -8.20
N ASP A 967 -21.00 -12.95 -7.62
CA ASP A 967 -19.93 -13.86 -8.06
C ASP A 967 -20.34 -15.34 -7.94
N ASP A 968 -21.19 -15.67 -6.95
CA ASP A 968 -21.76 -17.00 -6.72
C ASP A 968 -23.29 -16.90 -6.51
N PRO A 969 -24.11 -16.92 -7.58
CA PRO A 969 -25.56 -16.86 -7.48
C PRO A 969 -26.13 -18.16 -6.91
N ASP A 970 -26.99 -18.07 -5.90
CA ASP A 970 -27.65 -19.24 -5.32
C ASP A 970 -28.77 -19.76 -6.23
N TYR A 971 -28.51 -20.87 -6.93
CA TYR A 971 -29.50 -21.52 -7.79
C TYR A 971 -30.48 -22.43 -7.04
N GLY A 972 -30.40 -22.57 -5.71
CA GLY A 972 -31.38 -23.34 -4.93
C GLY A 972 -31.52 -24.82 -5.35
N GLY A 973 -30.47 -25.40 -5.94
CA GLY A 973 -30.48 -26.75 -6.52
C GLY A 973 -31.07 -26.85 -7.93
N PHE A 974 -31.48 -25.74 -8.55
CA PHE A 974 -31.87 -25.71 -9.95
C PHE A 974 -30.65 -26.02 -10.84
N PRO A 975 -30.74 -26.99 -11.77
CA PRO A 975 -29.55 -27.51 -12.46
C PRO A 975 -29.04 -26.63 -13.61
N ILE A 976 -29.78 -25.58 -14.00
CA ILE A 976 -29.44 -24.72 -15.15
C ILE A 976 -29.08 -23.32 -14.66
N ALA A 977 -27.88 -22.88 -14.99
CA ALA A 977 -27.40 -21.53 -14.68
C ALA A 977 -27.97 -20.49 -15.66
N VAL A 978 -29.21 -20.03 -15.43
CA VAL A 978 -29.90 -19.05 -16.29
C VAL A 978 -29.79 -17.59 -15.79
N THR A 979 -28.85 -17.32 -14.87
CA THR A 979 -28.50 -15.96 -14.47
C THR A 979 -27.03 -15.62 -14.80
N PRO A 980 -26.46 -15.96 -15.98
CA PRO A 980 -25.20 -15.36 -16.37
C PRO A 980 -25.46 -13.88 -16.63
N GLY A 981 -24.74 -12.98 -15.98
CA GLY A 981 -24.79 -11.56 -16.28
C GLY A 981 -23.42 -11.02 -16.64
N ALA A 982 -23.25 -9.71 -16.52
CA ALA A 982 -21.96 -9.07 -16.76
C ALA A 982 -20.93 -9.47 -15.67
N ARG A 983 -19.92 -10.27 -16.05
CA ARG A 983 -18.84 -10.70 -15.16
C ARG A 983 -17.89 -9.56 -14.82
N THR A 984 -17.73 -8.60 -15.71
CA THR A 984 -16.96 -7.38 -15.44
C THR A 984 -17.62 -6.47 -14.41
N CYS A 985 -18.89 -6.74 -14.03
CA CYS A 985 -19.73 -5.86 -13.21
C CYS A 985 -19.95 -4.48 -13.86
N ILE A 986 -19.73 -4.35 -15.18
CA ILE A 986 -19.95 -3.13 -15.95
C ILE A 986 -20.74 -3.50 -17.21
N ALA A 987 -21.86 -2.84 -17.43
CA ALA A 987 -22.66 -3.03 -18.63
C ALA A 987 -23.25 -1.73 -19.16
N GLU A 988 -23.37 -1.61 -20.47
CA GLU A 988 -24.14 -0.56 -21.12
C GLU A 988 -25.47 -1.13 -21.59
N VAL A 989 -26.55 -0.39 -21.36
CA VAL A 989 -27.89 -0.72 -21.82
C VAL A 989 -28.41 0.42 -22.66
N GLU A 990 -28.91 0.09 -23.86
CA GLU A 990 -29.76 0.98 -24.63
C GLU A 990 -31.21 0.57 -24.43
N ALA A 991 -32.01 1.45 -23.83
CA ALA A 991 -33.44 1.26 -23.63
C ALA A 991 -34.24 1.79 -24.82
N TYR A 992 -35.45 1.29 -25.00
CA TYR A 992 -36.38 1.83 -25.98
C TYR A 992 -37.82 1.70 -25.49
N TRP A 993 -38.71 2.41 -26.18
CA TRP A 993 -40.14 2.34 -25.97
C TRP A 993 -40.86 2.34 -27.32
N ILE A 994 -42.08 1.84 -27.32
CA ILE A 994 -42.99 1.85 -28.47
C ILE A 994 -44.26 2.58 -28.04
N ALA A 995 -44.78 3.45 -28.90
CA ALA A 995 -46.13 3.96 -28.83
C ALA A 995 -46.86 3.47 -30.08
N GLU A 996 -48.01 2.84 -29.90
CA GLU A 996 -48.87 2.44 -31.01
C GLU A 996 -49.74 3.62 -31.46
N ASP A 997 -50.30 3.51 -32.66
CA ASP A 997 -51.32 4.45 -33.14
C ASP A 997 -52.55 4.43 -32.21
N GLU A 998 -53.31 5.54 -32.15
CA GLU A 998 -54.46 5.68 -31.22
C GLU A 998 -55.51 4.56 -31.39
N ASP A 999 -55.65 3.99 -32.58
CA ASP A 999 -56.61 2.90 -32.86
C ASP A 999 -56.17 1.54 -32.29
N ASP A 1000 -54.85 1.35 -32.06
CA ASP A 1000 -54.25 0.09 -31.58
C ASP A 1000 -53.91 0.12 -30.06
N ARG A 1001 -54.04 1.28 -29.40
CA ARG A 1001 -53.79 1.49 -27.97
C ARG A 1001 -55.04 1.25 -27.12
#